data_AF-A0A8K0L6S2-F1
#
_entry.id   AF-A0A8K0L6S2-F1
#
_cell.length_a   1.000
_cell.length_b   1.000
_cell.length_c   1.000
_cell.angle_alpha   90.00
_cell.angle_beta   90.00
_cell.angle_gamma   90.00
#
_symmetry.space_group_name_H-M   'P 1'
#
loop_
_entity.id
_entity.type
_entity.pdbx_description
1 polymer ?
#
loop_
_entity_poly.entity_id
_entity_poly.type
_entity_poly.pdbx_seq_one_letter_code
_entity_poly.pdbx_strand_id
1 'polypeptide(L)'
;MAKDLRPTVFAILVLEVLLALRIKRTLAWDDALVVVGYLFVLAYTIGMCVCVVQGFGRPATNYSVPGYIEIIKTERIFQGICVLAYIPTKAAVAATQMRIFPGKILHAVLWFVIFSLFASYGINTILWYLECRPISATWNRTPTSNCWNPNVYLYNSYFTGSWGAFLDFVLVAIPWFYISKLNMKRRDRIAVASAMSLGIFAGVTALIKTQALGSVTSRTDYAYDTIGLVLWAATELFCVQVAACLPLCRPVVQQITGKWHSTRGSTGPRISYPLNDSISKGSENKTSPHHHQVLRSRTDSEEQILVEAGLARPPAIPHMAHNMADSDGMRQRKPLASLQPNGHLVHELKHAPEDDHPAGPVKHGKPKEILRIFLFALYFFGSCLFIHSSQILGIPLYWIDRDQYYTWMAVTKQHFGLLITTMTQWWSPTIVRISGDSSMAGQLHVTPEGRVECAFPERLVLVANHQIYTDWLYLWWIAYTAGQHGHIYIILKQSLKWVPLIGPAMQLYSFIFMARKWASDQARMAYRLQKLRTEHKDDKGNTYLNPMWLLIFPEGTNLSANTRASSAKWAEKSGTKDLKHALLPRSTGLQFCLAQLKGSVDYVYDCTIAYERIPEGQYGQDIYTLRSVYFQGRPPKSVNMHWRRFKVADIPVDDKEAMEKWVLDRWAEKDELLEQHHQTGRFPSDAVAVTIQGKKEHEVAHIETEVRPKNPIEFLQIFVPVTAVALVVNVLVRLVTFATTGRFRK
;
A
#
# COMPACT_ATOMS: atom_id res chain seq x y z
N MET A 1 14.12 -2.37 9.28
CA MET A 1 15.22 -1.64 8.61
C MET A 1 15.88 -2.37 7.45
N ALA A 2 16.53 -3.54 7.61
CA ALA A 2 17.01 -4.29 6.42
C ALA A 2 15.88 -4.76 5.47
N LYS A 3 14.61 -4.77 5.94
CA LYS A 3 13.40 -5.02 5.14
C LYS A 3 12.93 -3.79 4.33
N ASP A 4 13.43 -2.59 4.63
CA ASP A 4 12.95 -1.31 4.07
C ASP A 4 13.90 -0.72 3.00
N LEU A 5 15.03 -1.40 2.72
CA LEU A 5 16.04 -1.01 1.71
C LEU A 5 15.80 -1.64 0.33
N ARG A 6 14.89 -2.63 0.26
CA ARG A 6 14.49 -3.34 -0.97
C ARG A 6 13.79 -2.47 -2.01
N PRO A 7 12.96 -1.47 -1.64
CA PRO A 7 12.40 -0.51 -2.59
C PRO A 7 13.49 0.32 -3.28
N THR A 8 14.54 0.68 -2.54
CA THR A 8 15.66 1.49 -3.04
C THR A 8 16.54 0.72 -4.03
N VAL A 9 16.78 -0.57 -3.77
CA VAL A 9 17.49 -1.47 -4.71
C VAL A 9 16.65 -1.79 -5.95
N PHE A 10 15.34 -1.96 -5.79
CA PHE A 10 14.41 -2.14 -6.92
C PHE A 10 14.31 -0.88 -7.79
N ALA A 11 14.30 0.31 -7.16
CA ALA A 11 14.41 1.59 -7.81
C ALA A 11 15.70 1.73 -8.64
N ILE A 12 16.84 1.28 -8.10
CA ILE A 12 18.13 1.24 -8.81
C ILE A 12 18.05 0.34 -10.04
N LEU A 13 17.52 -0.87 -9.93
CA LEU A 13 17.39 -1.81 -11.05
C LEU A 13 16.49 -1.29 -12.17
N VAL A 14 15.36 -0.66 -11.82
CA VAL A 14 14.48 0.01 -12.80
C VAL A 14 15.20 1.17 -13.47
N LEU A 15 15.99 1.93 -12.71
CA LEU A 15 16.73 3.09 -13.18
C LEU A 15 17.94 2.71 -14.07
N GLU A 16 18.65 1.63 -13.75
CA GLU A 16 19.71 1.00 -14.56
C GLU A 16 19.17 0.52 -15.90
N VAL A 17 17.98 -0.10 -15.92
CA VAL A 17 17.31 -0.51 -17.15
C VAL A 17 16.92 0.70 -18.00
N LEU A 18 16.41 1.78 -17.38
CA LEU A 18 16.04 3.00 -18.10
C LEU A 18 17.25 3.77 -18.66
N LEU A 19 18.38 3.79 -17.95
CA LEU A 19 19.65 4.35 -18.42
C LEU A 19 20.29 3.50 -19.52
N ALA A 20 20.28 2.17 -19.38
CA ALA A 20 20.78 1.25 -20.40
C ALA A 20 19.99 1.35 -21.73
N LEU A 21 18.68 1.66 -21.65
CA LEU A 21 17.86 1.94 -22.84
C LEU A 21 18.18 3.30 -23.51
N ARG A 22 18.84 4.22 -22.82
CA ARG A 22 19.15 5.60 -23.28
C ARG A 22 20.50 5.74 -23.98
N ILE A 23 21.53 4.98 -23.56
CA ILE A 23 22.92 5.08 -24.05
C ILE A 23 23.09 4.69 -25.54
N LYS A 24 22.07 4.12 -26.20
CA LYS A 24 22.13 3.75 -27.63
C LYS A 24 21.97 4.92 -28.63
N ARG A 25 21.95 6.19 -28.21
CA ARG A 25 21.80 7.36 -29.11
C ARG A 25 22.72 8.53 -28.71
N THR A 26 22.98 9.42 -29.67
CA THR A 26 23.79 10.65 -29.51
C THR A 26 23.35 11.45 -28.27
N LEU A 27 24.27 11.62 -27.31
CA LEU A 27 24.04 12.32 -26.04
C LEU A 27 23.71 13.81 -26.27
N ALA A 28 22.54 14.26 -25.82
CA ALA A 28 22.23 15.67 -25.65
C ALA A 28 22.57 16.14 -24.21
N TRP A 29 22.73 17.43 -23.99
CA TRP A 29 23.13 17.99 -22.68
C TRP A 29 22.12 17.69 -21.55
N ASP A 30 20.83 17.54 -21.85
CA ASP A 30 19.80 17.08 -20.90
C ASP A 30 19.99 15.61 -20.47
N ASP A 31 20.60 14.78 -21.33
CA ASP A 31 20.95 13.40 -20.99
C ASP A 31 22.09 13.33 -19.97
N ALA A 32 23.05 14.26 -20.06
CA ALA A 32 24.15 14.36 -19.11
C ALA A 32 23.65 14.69 -17.69
N LEU A 33 22.65 15.58 -17.54
CA LEU A 33 22.08 15.92 -16.24
C LEU A 33 21.37 14.74 -15.57
N VAL A 34 20.70 13.88 -16.34
CA VAL A 34 20.07 12.66 -15.79
C VAL A 34 21.12 11.65 -15.33
N VAL A 35 22.21 11.49 -16.09
CA VAL A 35 23.33 10.62 -15.71
C VAL A 35 24.03 11.14 -14.46
N VAL A 36 24.28 12.45 -14.39
CA VAL A 36 24.87 13.07 -13.19
C VAL A 36 23.93 12.86 -11.99
N GLY A 37 22.63 13.14 -12.13
CA GLY A 37 21.65 12.88 -11.07
C GLY A 37 21.63 11.41 -10.62
N TYR A 38 21.75 10.48 -11.56
CA TYR A 38 21.88 9.06 -11.27
C TYR A 38 23.11 8.73 -10.42
N LEU A 39 24.28 9.27 -10.77
CA LEU A 39 25.51 9.03 -10.01
C LEU A 39 25.39 9.52 -8.57
N PHE A 40 24.76 10.66 -8.34
CA PHE A 40 24.48 11.16 -6.99
C PHE A 40 23.49 10.26 -6.22
N VAL A 41 22.41 9.81 -6.87
CA VAL A 41 21.44 8.87 -6.27
C VAL A 41 22.10 7.53 -5.91
N LEU A 42 22.97 7.03 -6.80
CA LEU A 42 23.72 5.79 -6.59
C LEU A 42 24.69 5.93 -5.42
N ALA A 43 25.45 7.03 -5.38
CA ALA A 43 26.37 7.33 -4.28
C ALA A 43 25.64 7.45 -2.94
N TYR A 44 24.52 8.19 -2.89
CA TYR A 44 23.65 8.27 -1.71
C TYR A 44 23.17 6.88 -1.27
N THR A 45 22.70 6.05 -2.22
CA THR A 45 22.15 4.74 -1.87
C THR A 45 23.22 3.79 -1.34
N ILE A 46 24.40 3.72 -1.98
CA ILE A 46 25.53 2.93 -1.49
C ILE A 46 25.90 3.37 -0.07
N GLY A 47 25.98 4.68 0.14
CA GLY A 47 26.28 5.24 1.45
C GLY A 47 25.26 4.93 2.54
N MET A 48 23.97 5.00 2.21
CA MET A 48 22.92 4.61 3.15
C MET A 48 22.91 3.10 3.41
N CYS A 49 23.25 2.26 2.43
CA CYS A 49 23.48 0.83 2.65
C CYS A 49 24.60 0.60 3.68
N VAL A 50 25.73 1.29 3.52
CA VAL A 50 26.86 1.23 4.48
C VAL A 50 26.41 1.71 5.85
N CYS A 51 25.70 2.83 5.92
CA CYS A 51 25.18 3.40 7.17
C CYS A 51 24.22 2.44 7.91
N VAL A 52 23.33 1.76 7.18
CA VAL A 52 22.42 0.75 7.74
C VAL A 52 23.18 -0.50 8.21
N VAL A 53 24.21 -0.93 7.48
CA VAL A 53 25.08 -2.05 7.90
C VAL A 53 25.83 -1.69 9.20
N GLN A 54 26.31 -0.45 9.33
CA GLN A 54 26.94 0.05 10.55
C GLN A 54 25.95 0.12 11.73
N GLY A 55 24.64 0.17 11.47
CA GLY A 55 23.62 0.12 12.52
C GLY A 55 22.65 1.31 12.56
N PHE A 56 22.63 2.15 11.54
CA PHE A 56 21.71 3.27 11.46
C PHE A 56 20.25 2.85 11.72
N GLY A 57 19.59 3.62 12.58
CA GLY A 57 18.21 3.43 13.04
C GLY A 57 17.97 2.26 14.02
N ARG A 58 19.00 1.73 14.66
CA ARG A 58 18.85 1.05 15.97
C ARG A 58 19.08 2.06 17.11
N PRO A 59 18.51 1.84 18.30
CA PRO A 59 18.70 2.74 19.44
C PRO A 59 20.18 2.97 19.78
N ALA A 60 20.53 4.21 20.14
CA ALA A 60 21.90 4.61 20.49
C ALA A 60 22.52 3.75 21.61
N THR A 61 21.70 3.18 22.49
CA THR A 61 22.12 2.28 23.59
C THR A 61 22.84 1.01 23.11
N ASN A 62 22.73 0.66 21.83
CA ASN A 62 23.30 -0.56 21.26
C ASN A 62 24.74 -0.38 20.76
N TYR A 63 25.31 0.82 20.87
CA TYR A 63 26.61 1.18 20.30
C TYR A 63 27.56 1.76 21.34
N SER A 64 28.85 1.49 21.18
CA SER A 64 29.89 2.27 21.84
C SER A 64 29.91 3.70 21.26
N VAL A 65 30.36 4.68 22.04
CA VAL A 65 30.47 6.09 21.60
C VAL A 65 31.24 6.22 20.27
N PRO A 66 32.40 5.57 20.06
CA PRO A 66 33.10 5.62 18.78
C PRO A 66 32.29 5.01 17.62
N GLY A 67 31.56 3.91 17.87
CA GLY A 67 30.70 3.28 16.87
C GLY A 67 29.54 4.17 16.44
N TYR A 68 28.92 4.88 17.39
CA TYR A 68 27.82 5.82 17.11
C TYR A 68 28.29 7.05 16.32
N ILE A 69 29.49 7.55 16.60
CA ILE A 69 30.11 8.66 15.86
C ILE A 69 30.32 8.29 14.38
N GLU A 70 30.81 7.08 14.08
CA GLU A 70 31.01 6.64 12.69
C GLU A 70 29.68 6.46 11.93
N ILE A 71 28.61 6.04 12.61
CA ILE A 71 27.26 5.98 12.01
C ILE A 71 26.78 7.38 11.63
N ILE A 72 26.86 8.35 12.54
CA ILE A 72 26.43 9.75 12.28
C ILE A 72 27.28 10.39 11.19
N LYS A 73 28.60 10.20 11.24
CA LYS A 73 29.53 10.70 10.22
C LYS A 73 29.16 10.17 8.83
N THR A 74 28.92 8.86 8.72
CA THR A 74 28.51 8.24 7.45
C THR A 74 27.16 8.76 6.99
N GLU A 75 26.16 8.82 7.87
CA GLU A 75 24.83 9.38 7.58
C GLU A 75 24.94 10.80 7.05
N ARG A 76 25.64 11.68 7.76
CA ARG A 76 25.74 13.10 7.40
C ARG A 76 26.44 13.33 6.06
N ILE A 77 27.49 12.57 5.75
CA ILE A 77 28.18 12.66 4.47
C ILE A 77 27.22 12.33 3.34
N PHE A 78 26.50 11.20 3.43
CA PHE A 78 25.64 10.75 2.35
C PHE A 78 24.31 11.51 2.29
N GLN A 79 23.80 12.02 3.41
CA GLN A 79 22.65 12.91 3.42
C GLN A 79 22.94 14.23 2.69
N GLY A 80 24.16 14.77 2.78
CA GLY A 80 24.56 15.92 1.96
C GLY A 80 24.62 15.60 0.46
N ILE A 81 25.05 14.38 0.08
CA ILE A 81 25.01 13.89 -1.30
C ILE A 81 23.55 13.78 -1.80
N CYS A 82 22.61 13.34 -0.95
CA CYS A 82 21.17 13.32 -1.25
C CYS A 82 20.64 14.73 -1.56
N VAL A 83 20.99 15.72 -0.73
CA VAL A 83 20.58 17.12 -0.95
C VAL A 83 21.12 17.65 -2.28
N LEU A 84 22.38 17.35 -2.60
CA LEU A 84 22.98 17.73 -3.89
C LEU A 84 22.34 17.01 -5.08
N ALA A 85 21.85 15.78 -4.90
CA ALA A 85 21.20 15.02 -5.96
C ALA A 85 19.92 15.69 -6.50
N TYR A 86 19.22 16.49 -5.69
CA TYR A 86 18.02 17.21 -6.14
C TYR A 86 18.30 18.22 -7.26
N ILE A 87 19.51 18.78 -7.30
CA ILE A 87 19.89 19.81 -8.28
C ILE A 87 19.90 19.22 -9.71
N PRO A 88 20.73 18.24 -10.06
CA PRO A 88 20.78 17.68 -11.41
C PRO A 88 19.49 16.95 -11.80
N THR A 89 18.81 16.31 -10.85
CA THR A 89 17.57 15.56 -11.13
C THR A 89 16.39 16.49 -11.50
N LYS A 90 16.16 17.56 -10.73
CA LYS A 90 15.13 18.56 -11.06
C LYS A 90 15.55 19.44 -12.26
N ALA A 91 16.84 19.77 -12.40
CA ALA A 91 17.35 20.48 -13.57
C ALA A 91 17.17 19.68 -14.87
N ALA A 92 17.30 18.34 -14.82
CA ALA A 92 17.03 17.48 -15.97
C ALA A 92 15.56 17.54 -16.42
N VAL A 93 14.61 17.59 -15.48
CA VAL A 93 13.17 17.77 -15.80
C VAL A 93 12.95 19.11 -16.50
N ALA A 94 13.51 20.19 -15.96
CA ALA A 94 13.42 21.52 -16.55
C ALA A 94 14.06 21.57 -17.94
N ALA A 95 15.25 21.03 -18.12
CA ALA A 95 15.96 20.96 -19.40
C ALA A 95 15.18 20.15 -20.45
N THR A 96 14.58 19.04 -20.04
CA THR A 96 13.71 18.22 -20.91
C THR A 96 12.50 19.02 -21.39
N GLN A 97 11.90 19.85 -20.52
CA GLN A 97 10.79 20.72 -20.91
C GLN A 97 11.23 21.86 -21.85
N MET A 98 12.42 22.44 -21.64
CA MET A 98 12.98 23.46 -22.55
C MET A 98 13.18 22.90 -23.97
N ARG A 99 13.55 21.62 -24.08
CA ARG A 99 13.69 20.91 -25.35
C ARG A 99 12.35 20.62 -26.03
N ILE A 100 11.31 20.30 -25.26
CA ILE A 100 10.00 19.90 -25.79
C ILE A 100 9.15 21.11 -26.17
N PHE A 101 9.15 22.17 -25.35
CA PHE A 101 8.26 23.30 -25.51
C PHE A 101 9.04 24.56 -25.93
N PRO A 102 8.72 25.15 -27.10
CA PRO A 102 9.31 26.42 -27.51
C PRO A 102 8.64 27.60 -26.80
N GLY A 103 9.42 28.56 -26.28
CA GLY A 103 8.89 29.83 -25.76
C GLY A 103 9.87 30.59 -24.88
N LYS A 104 10.16 31.87 -25.22
CA LYS A 104 11.15 32.70 -24.51
C LYS A 104 10.82 32.91 -23.02
N ILE A 105 9.54 33.17 -22.70
CA ILE A 105 9.08 33.34 -21.31
C ILE A 105 9.19 32.03 -20.53
N LEU A 106 8.81 30.91 -21.16
CA LEU A 106 8.93 29.60 -20.54
C LEU A 106 10.39 29.24 -20.24
N HIS A 107 11.29 29.44 -21.21
CA HIS A 107 12.72 29.22 -21.01
C HIS A 107 13.30 30.12 -19.91
N ALA A 108 12.87 31.38 -19.82
CA ALA A 108 13.27 32.27 -18.73
C ALA A 108 12.79 31.74 -17.35
N VAL A 109 11.54 31.27 -17.25
CA VAL A 109 11.01 30.65 -16.02
C VAL A 109 11.79 29.38 -15.67
N LEU A 110 12.08 28.51 -16.64
CA LEU A 110 12.81 27.26 -16.39
C LEU A 110 14.27 27.51 -16.01
N TRP A 111 14.92 28.52 -16.58
CA TRP A 111 16.25 28.98 -16.14
C TRP A 111 16.22 29.55 -14.72
N PHE A 112 15.18 30.32 -14.37
CA PHE A 112 14.98 30.78 -13.00
C PHE A 112 14.79 29.60 -12.03
N VAL A 113 14.01 28.58 -12.41
CA VAL A 113 13.86 27.35 -11.62
C VAL A 113 15.23 26.70 -11.39
N ILE A 114 16.02 26.49 -12.44
CA ILE A 114 17.37 25.90 -12.32
C ILE A 114 18.27 26.73 -11.41
N PHE A 115 18.36 28.05 -11.63
CA PHE A 115 19.19 28.92 -10.81
C PHE A 115 18.76 28.91 -9.34
N SER A 116 17.44 28.98 -9.08
CA SER A 116 16.90 28.94 -7.73
C SER A 116 17.16 27.61 -7.03
N LEU A 117 17.17 26.49 -7.75
CA LEU A 117 17.54 25.16 -7.22
C LEU A 117 19.00 25.12 -6.79
N PHE A 118 19.91 25.60 -7.65
CA PHE A 118 21.33 25.68 -7.32
C PHE A 118 21.57 26.57 -6.10
N ALA A 119 20.89 27.72 -6.03
CA ALA A 119 21.00 28.63 -4.89
C ALA A 119 20.47 27.99 -3.60
N SER A 120 19.22 27.50 -3.59
CA SER A 120 18.59 27.01 -2.36
C SER A 120 19.25 25.74 -1.83
N TYR A 121 19.44 24.72 -2.69
CA TYR A 121 20.04 23.45 -2.28
C TYR A 121 21.55 23.58 -2.06
N GLY A 122 22.25 24.42 -2.84
CA GLY A 122 23.66 24.70 -2.65
C GLY A 122 23.94 25.39 -1.30
N ILE A 123 23.18 26.45 -0.98
CA ILE A 123 23.27 27.11 0.34
C ILE A 123 22.95 26.12 1.46
N ASN A 124 21.91 25.29 1.30
CA ASN A 124 21.56 24.29 2.30
C ASN A 124 22.69 23.27 2.56
N THR A 125 23.37 22.80 1.51
CA THR A 125 24.52 21.90 1.64
C THR A 125 25.73 22.58 2.27
N ILE A 126 25.98 23.86 1.95
CA ILE A 126 27.07 24.62 2.59
C ILE A 126 26.80 24.73 4.09
N LEU A 127 25.58 25.10 4.49
CA LEU A 127 25.19 25.18 5.89
C LEU A 127 25.28 23.81 6.59
N TRP A 128 24.92 22.72 5.90
CA TRP A 128 24.99 21.36 6.44
C TRP A 128 26.40 20.93 6.85
N TYR A 129 27.43 21.33 6.09
CA TYR A 129 28.81 20.94 6.38
C TYR A 129 29.58 21.98 7.20
N LEU A 130 29.24 23.27 7.09
CA LEU A 130 30.00 24.36 7.71
C LEU A 130 29.36 24.90 9.01
N GLU A 131 28.33 24.24 9.55
CA GLU A 131 27.66 24.67 10.79
C GLU A 131 28.57 24.68 12.04
N CYS A 132 29.66 23.92 12.04
CA CYS A 132 30.59 23.84 13.15
C CYS A 132 32.06 24.01 12.72
N ARG A 133 32.88 24.57 13.63
CA ARG A 133 34.34 24.64 13.51
C ARG A 133 34.99 23.89 14.67
N PRO A 134 35.84 22.88 14.40
CA PRO A 134 36.11 22.24 13.10
C PRO A 134 34.89 21.45 12.57
N ILE A 135 34.84 21.13 11.26
CA ILE A 135 33.73 20.40 10.61
C ILE A 135 33.46 19.06 11.29
N SER A 136 34.50 18.41 11.82
CA SER A 136 34.38 17.14 12.56
C SER A 136 33.47 17.24 13.79
N ALA A 137 33.24 18.44 14.32
CA ALA A 137 32.32 18.67 15.43
C ALA A 137 30.83 18.48 15.06
N THR A 138 30.49 18.37 13.77
CA THR A 138 29.12 18.06 13.32
C THR A 138 28.70 16.62 13.65
N TRP A 139 29.65 15.69 13.77
CA TRP A 139 29.41 14.29 14.17
C TRP A 139 30.18 13.86 15.43
N ASN A 140 31.16 14.64 15.90
CA ASN A 140 31.90 14.39 17.14
C ASN A 140 32.09 15.70 17.94
N ARG A 141 31.09 16.08 18.75
CA ARG A 141 31.14 17.33 19.52
C ARG A 141 32.14 17.23 20.68
N THR A 142 33.13 18.11 20.65
CA THR A 142 34.08 18.32 21.75
C THR A 142 33.75 19.61 22.51
N PRO A 143 34.15 19.75 23.79
CA PRO A 143 33.96 20.99 24.56
C PRO A 143 34.60 22.24 23.92
N THR A 144 35.57 22.05 23.02
CA THR A 144 36.27 23.10 22.27
C THR A 144 35.62 23.47 20.94
N SER A 145 34.49 22.86 20.57
CA SER A 145 33.81 23.10 19.30
C SER A 145 32.93 24.35 19.33
N ASN A 146 33.04 25.18 18.29
CA ASN A 146 32.16 26.33 18.09
C ASN A 146 31.17 26.02 16.96
N CYS A 147 29.88 25.94 17.28
CA CYS A 147 28.81 25.62 16.34
C CYS A 147 27.80 26.76 16.28
N TRP A 148 27.22 26.97 15.10
CA TRP A 148 26.12 27.91 14.91
C TRP A 148 24.86 27.44 15.63
N ASN A 149 23.93 28.37 15.84
CA ASN A 149 22.63 28.03 16.40
C ASN A 149 21.91 27.04 15.46
N PRO A 150 21.45 25.87 15.94
CA PRO A 150 20.79 24.85 15.10
C PRO A 150 19.57 25.38 14.33
N ASN A 151 18.93 26.44 14.83
CA ASN A 151 17.80 27.08 14.16
C ASN A 151 18.18 27.71 12.80
N VAL A 152 19.46 28.11 12.61
CA VAL A 152 19.94 28.67 11.34
C VAL A 152 19.83 27.63 10.23
N TYR A 153 20.35 26.42 10.46
CA TYR A 153 20.23 25.31 9.51
C TYR A 153 18.77 24.87 9.34
N LEU A 154 18.03 24.79 10.46
CA LEU A 154 16.64 24.33 10.46
C LEU A 154 15.73 25.24 9.62
N TYR A 155 15.79 26.57 9.80
CA TYR A 155 14.98 27.51 9.02
C TYR A 155 15.36 27.51 7.54
N ASN A 156 16.66 27.44 7.22
CA ASN A 156 17.10 27.32 5.83
C ASN A 156 16.62 26.00 5.19
N SER A 157 16.61 24.91 5.96
CA SER A 157 16.14 23.61 5.48
C SER A 157 14.63 23.61 5.25
N TYR A 158 13.85 24.26 6.12
CA TYR A 158 12.42 24.45 5.92
C TYR A 158 12.12 25.28 4.67
N PHE A 159 12.88 26.37 4.45
CA PHE A 159 12.79 27.16 3.23
C PHE A 159 13.13 26.31 1.99
N THR A 160 14.26 25.61 2.02
CA THR A 160 14.73 24.77 0.90
C THR A 160 13.74 23.65 0.59
N GLY A 161 13.18 23.00 1.62
CA GLY A 161 12.17 21.95 1.47
C GLY A 161 10.85 22.47 0.91
N SER A 162 10.35 23.60 1.42
CA SER A 162 9.11 24.24 0.95
C SER A 162 9.27 24.76 -0.48
N TRP A 163 10.41 25.40 -0.79
CA TRP A 163 10.75 25.85 -2.14
C TRP A 163 10.88 24.67 -3.11
N GLY A 164 11.56 23.60 -2.69
CA GLY A 164 11.68 22.36 -3.46
C GLY A 164 10.33 21.73 -3.82
N ALA A 165 9.38 21.72 -2.88
CA ALA A 165 8.02 21.24 -3.09
C ALA A 165 7.23 22.15 -4.05
N PHE A 166 7.34 23.47 -3.87
CA PHE A 166 6.73 24.45 -4.78
C PHE A 166 7.21 24.24 -6.22
N LEU A 167 8.52 24.05 -6.42
CA LEU A 167 9.10 23.82 -7.74
C LEU A 167 8.62 22.53 -8.40
N ASP A 168 8.33 21.47 -7.64
CA ASP A 168 7.73 20.24 -8.19
C ASP A 168 6.35 20.52 -8.80
N PHE A 169 5.51 21.29 -8.11
CA PHE A 169 4.21 21.68 -8.64
C PHE A 169 4.34 22.61 -9.86
N VAL A 170 5.29 23.53 -9.87
CA VAL A 170 5.57 24.41 -11.02
C VAL A 170 5.99 23.58 -12.24
N LEU A 171 6.93 22.65 -12.07
CA LEU A 171 7.40 21.79 -13.16
C LEU A 171 6.31 20.85 -13.69
N VAL A 172 5.29 20.52 -12.90
CA VAL A 172 4.10 19.78 -13.37
C VAL A 172 3.11 20.70 -14.08
N ALA A 173 2.89 21.92 -13.59
CA ALA A 173 1.90 22.84 -14.13
C ALA A 173 2.27 23.32 -15.55
N ILE A 174 3.55 23.52 -15.82
CA ILE A 174 4.08 23.97 -17.12
C ILE A 174 3.63 23.09 -18.29
N PRO A 175 3.91 21.77 -18.32
CA PRO A 175 3.48 20.91 -19.42
C PRO A 175 1.95 20.83 -19.50
N TRP A 176 1.23 20.95 -18.39
CA TRP A 176 -0.24 20.95 -18.39
C TRP A 176 -0.78 22.12 -19.20
N PHE A 177 -0.29 23.32 -18.89
CA PHE A 177 -0.73 24.56 -19.53
C PHE A 177 -0.46 24.52 -21.03
N TYR A 178 0.72 24.10 -21.46
CA TYR A 178 1.07 24.04 -22.88
C TYR A 178 0.31 22.92 -23.62
N ILE A 179 0.16 21.74 -23.03
CA ILE A 179 -0.53 20.60 -23.66
C ILE A 179 -2.04 20.82 -23.74
N SER A 180 -2.63 21.52 -22.78
CA SER A 180 -4.05 21.89 -22.82
C SER A 180 -4.40 22.70 -24.07
N LYS A 181 -3.42 23.46 -24.61
CA LYS A 181 -3.54 24.28 -25.82
C LYS A 181 -3.09 23.57 -27.11
N LEU A 182 -2.46 22.40 -27.01
CA LEU A 182 -1.91 21.64 -28.15
C LEU A 182 -2.81 20.48 -28.56
N ASN A 183 -3.07 20.36 -29.86
CA ASN A 183 -3.92 19.32 -30.45
C ASN A 183 -3.19 17.97 -30.62
N MET A 184 -2.76 17.38 -29.52
CA MET A 184 -1.98 16.12 -29.51
C MET A 184 -2.85 14.87 -29.66
N LYS A 185 -2.26 13.81 -30.25
CA LYS A 185 -2.87 12.46 -30.33
C LYS A 185 -3.02 11.87 -28.92
N ARG A 186 -4.14 11.19 -28.64
CA ARG A 186 -4.49 10.66 -27.30
C ARG A 186 -3.40 9.82 -26.64
N ARG A 187 -2.64 9.04 -27.40
CA ARG A 187 -1.53 8.22 -26.87
C ARG A 187 -0.43 9.08 -26.25
N ASP A 188 -0.11 10.20 -26.88
CA ASP A 188 0.90 11.14 -26.37
C ASP A 188 0.36 11.92 -25.16
N ARG A 189 -0.95 12.24 -25.16
CA ARG A 189 -1.61 12.88 -24.01
C ARG A 189 -1.63 11.98 -22.77
N ILE A 190 -1.85 10.67 -22.93
CA ILE A 190 -1.84 9.69 -21.83
C ILE A 190 -0.42 9.53 -21.26
N ALA A 191 0.60 9.40 -22.10
CA ALA A 191 1.99 9.30 -21.65
C ALA A 191 2.42 10.54 -20.84
N VAL A 192 2.01 11.73 -21.28
CA VAL A 192 2.27 12.95 -20.53
C VAL A 192 1.45 12.99 -19.24
N ALA A 193 0.16 12.65 -19.26
CA ALA A 193 -0.66 12.57 -18.03
C ALA A 193 -0.05 11.61 -16.98
N SER A 194 0.51 10.47 -17.41
CA SER A 194 1.22 9.55 -16.50
C SER A 194 2.52 10.13 -15.92
N ALA A 195 3.29 10.89 -16.71
CA ALA A 195 4.48 11.58 -16.21
C ALA A 195 4.14 12.70 -15.21
N MET A 196 2.98 13.33 -15.39
CA MET A 196 2.51 14.43 -14.55
C MET A 196 1.99 13.96 -13.19
N SER A 197 1.33 12.80 -13.12
CA SER A 197 0.91 12.21 -11.84
C SER A 197 2.09 11.92 -10.91
N LEU A 198 3.26 11.58 -11.47
CA LEU A 198 4.48 11.32 -10.70
C LEU A 198 5.13 12.60 -10.17
N GLY A 199 5.00 13.73 -10.86
CA GLY A 199 5.48 15.02 -10.36
C GLY A 199 4.61 15.58 -9.23
N ILE A 200 3.28 15.36 -9.27
CA ILE A 200 2.39 15.70 -8.14
C ILE A 200 2.76 14.87 -6.91
N PHE A 201 3.03 13.58 -7.13
CA PHE A 201 3.46 12.68 -6.06
C PHE A 201 4.81 13.10 -5.46
N ALA A 202 5.79 13.51 -6.29
CA ALA A 202 7.05 14.08 -5.82
C ALA A 202 6.83 15.32 -4.92
N GLY A 203 5.99 16.27 -5.35
CA GLY A 203 5.67 17.46 -4.55
C GLY A 203 5.02 17.14 -3.19
N VAL A 204 4.13 16.14 -3.13
CA VAL A 204 3.54 15.67 -1.86
C VAL A 204 4.60 15.04 -0.96
N THR A 205 5.49 14.21 -1.50
CA THR A 205 6.58 13.61 -0.71
C THR A 205 7.55 14.67 -0.17
N ALA A 206 7.77 15.75 -0.93
CA ALA A 206 8.58 16.88 -0.50
C ALA A 206 7.96 17.63 0.69
N LEU A 207 6.64 17.79 0.74
CA LEU A 207 5.94 18.38 1.88
C LEU A 207 6.06 17.52 3.15
N ILE A 208 5.88 16.20 3.01
CA ILE A 208 5.99 15.27 4.15
C ILE A 208 7.45 15.24 4.68
N LYS A 209 8.44 15.19 3.78
CA LYS A 209 9.86 15.33 4.14
C LYS A 209 10.11 16.64 4.89
N THR A 210 9.54 17.74 4.40
CA THR A 210 9.73 19.06 5.01
C THR A 210 9.18 19.10 6.43
N GLN A 211 8.05 18.44 6.71
CA GLN A 211 7.53 18.30 8.08
C GLN A 211 8.43 17.47 8.99
N ALA A 212 9.18 16.50 8.43
CA ALA A 212 10.09 15.65 9.19
C ALA A 212 11.42 16.34 9.54
N LEU A 213 11.73 17.53 8.99
CA LEU A 213 13.02 18.24 9.23
C LEU A 213 13.29 18.58 10.69
N GLY A 214 12.25 18.71 11.53
CA GLY A 214 12.42 18.96 12.97
C GLY A 214 13.22 17.88 13.69
N SER A 215 13.29 16.65 13.16
CA SER A 215 14.05 15.55 13.76
C SER A 215 15.57 15.78 13.72
N VAL A 216 16.07 16.64 12.83
CA VAL A 216 17.51 16.92 12.67
C VAL A 216 18.11 17.60 13.90
N THR A 217 17.28 18.31 14.69
CA THR A 217 17.73 18.94 15.93
C THR A 217 17.64 18.03 17.17
N SER A 218 17.27 16.76 17.01
CA SER A 218 17.18 15.82 18.12
C SER A 218 18.52 15.65 18.83
N ARG A 219 18.48 15.72 20.17
CA ARG A 219 19.66 15.57 21.05
C ARG A 219 19.68 14.23 21.78
N THR A 220 18.63 13.42 21.67
CA THR A 220 18.47 12.16 22.41
C THR A 220 18.92 10.95 21.59
N ASP A 221 18.44 10.83 20.34
CA ASP A 221 18.87 9.76 19.43
C ASP A 221 18.69 10.19 17.97
N TYR A 222 19.66 10.98 17.48
CA TYR A 222 19.66 11.50 16.13
C TYR A 222 19.54 10.40 15.07
N ALA A 223 20.26 9.29 15.22
CA ALA A 223 20.27 8.20 14.23
C ALA A 223 18.92 7.45 14.15
N TYR A 224 18.14 7.43 15.23
CA TYR A 224 16.81 6.82 15.24
C TYR A 224 15.72 7.82 14.81
N ASP A 225 15.80 9.06 15.26
CA ASP A 225 14.75 10.06 15.01
C ASP A 225 14.73 10.54 13.55
N THR A 226 15.87 10.49 12.86
CA THR A 226 15.99 10.93 11.45
C THR A 226 15.55 9.90 10.41
N ILE A 227 15.17 8.68 10.83
CA ILE A 227 14.75 7.60 9.91
C ILE A 227 13.63 8.07 8.97
N GLY A 228 12.60 8.73 9.52
CA GLY A 228 11.47 9.21 8.74
C GLY A 228 11.89 10.22 7.67
N LEU A 229 12.75 11.17 8.04
CA LEU A 229 13.29 12.17 7.13
C LEU A 229 14.08 11.53 5.98
N VAL A 230 14.96 10.58 6.29
CA VAL A 230 15.78 9.86 5.31
C VAL A 230 14.92 9.06 4.31
N LEU A 231 13.87 8.38 4.80
CA LEU A 231 12.97 7.61 3.94
C LEU A 231 12.16 8.50 3.00
N TRP A 232 11.61 9.61 3.49
CA TRP A 232 10.86 10.55 2.66
C TRP A 232 11.76 11.27 1.65
N ALA A 233 12.98 11.63 2.03
CA ALA A 233 13.98 12.20 1.12
C ALA A 233 14.36 11.22 0.00
N ALA A 234 14.56 9.94 0.31
CA ALA A 234 14.82 8.92 -0.71
C ALA A 234 13.63 8.73 -1.67
N THR A 235 12.41 8.77 -1.13
CA THR A 235 11.18 8.58 -1.91
C THR A 235 10.96 9.74 -2.89
N GLU A 236 11.13 10.98 -2.44
CA GLU A 236 11.01 12.17 -3.30
C GLU A 236 12.02 12.12 -4.45
N LEU A 237 13.30 11.87 -4.13
CA LEU A 237 14.37 11.81 -5.11
C LEU A 237 14.13 10.74 -6.18
N PHE A 238 13.60 9.58 -5.79
CA PHE A 238 13.19 8.52 -6.72
C PHE A 238 12.07 8.97 -7.66
N CYS A 239 11.03 9.64 -7.13
CA CYS A 239 9.89 10.09 -7.93
C CYS A 239 10.30 11.13 -8.97
N VAL A 240 11.15 12.08 -8.58
CA VAL A 240 11.70 13.12 -9.47
C VAL A 240 12.55 12.47 -10.58
N GLN A 241 13.40 11.50 -10.22
CA GLN A 241 14.26 10.83 -11.18
C GLN A 241 13.48 9.98 -12.20
N VAL A 242 12.42 9.27 -11.77
CA VAL A 242 11.53 8.56 -12.69
C VAL A 242 10.80 9.54 -13.61
N ALA A 243 10.32 10.67 -13.08
CA ALA A 243 9.67 11.71 -13.87
C ALA A 243 10.61 12.29 -14.94
N ALA A 244 11.90 12.45 -14.65
CA ALA A 244 12.91 12.89 -15.61
C ALA A 244 13.14 11.91 -16.79
N CYS A 245 12.87 10.61 -16.58
CA CYS A 245 13.08 9.57 -17.59
C CYS A 245 11.87 9.34 -18.52
N LEU A 246 10.65 9.68 -18.08
CA LEU A 246 9.40 9.33 -18.79
C LEU A 246 9.19 9.99 -20.16
N PRO A 247 9.48 11.29 -20.37
CA PRO A 247 9.28 11.93 -21.67
C PRO A 247 10.07 11.29 -22.83
N LEU A 248 11.13 10.54 -22.51
CA LEU A 248 12.06 9.95 -23.46
C LEU A 248 11.76 8.49 -23.82
N CYS A 249 10.85 7.82 -23.10
CA CYS A 249 10.38 6.47 -23.41
C CYS A 249 9.43 6.42 -24.62
N ARG A 250 8.96 7.57 -25.13
CA ARG A 250 7.99 7.71 -26.24
C ARG A 250 8.36 6.92 -27.52
N PRO A 251 9.63 6.86 -27.98
CA PRO A 251 10.00 6.08 -29.17
C PRO A 251 10.02 4.57 -28.91
N VAL A 252 10.35 4.14 -27.70
CA VAL A 252 10.43 2.73 -27.30
C VAL A 252 9.03 2.12 -27.23
N VAL A 253 8.05 2.86 -26.69
CA VAL A 253 6.64 2.46 -26.72
C VAL A 253 6.12 2.39 -28.16
N GLN A 254 6.58 3.25 -29.07
CA GLN A 254 6.22 3.20 -30.49
C GLN A 254 6.87 2.02 -31.24
N GLN A 255 8.06 1.59 -30.84
CA GLN A 255 8.72 0.39 -31.38
C GLN A 255 8.10 -0.91 -30.86
N ILE A 256 7.66 -0.94 -29.59
CA ILE A 256 7.03 -2.11 -28.97
C ILE A 256 5.56 -2.27 -29.39
N THR A 257 4.85 -1.18 -29.72
CA THR A 257 3.44 -1.21 -30.16
C THR A 257 3.24 -1.53 -31.66
N GLY A 258 4.25 -2.06 -32.34
CA GLY A 258 4.07 -2.78 -33.61
C GLY A 258 3.72 -1.93 -34.83
N LYS A 259 4.50 -0.89 -35.13
CA LYS A 259 4.61 -0.41 -36.52
C LYS A 259 5.88 -0.96 -37.14
N TRP A 260 5.79 -2.22 -37.57
CA TRP A 260 6.66 -2.79 -38.58
C TRP A 260 6.33 -2.07 -39.90
N HIS A 261 7.08 -1.02 -40.24
CA HIS A 261 7.14 -0.62 -41.64
C HIS A 261 7.97 -1.70 -42.35
N SER A 262 7.28 -2.69 -42.89
CA SER A 262 7.83 -3.62 -43.86
C SER A 262 8.43 -2.80 -45.01
N THR A 263 9.71 -3.03 -45.24
CA THR A 263 10.49 -2.58 -46.38
C THR A 263 9.87 -3.09 -47.68
N ARG A 264 9.58 -2.19 -48.62
CA ARG A 264 9.63 -2.48 -50.05
C ARG A 264 10.26 -1.28 -50.75
N GLY A 265 11.38 -1.53 -51.41
CA GLY A 265 12.24 -0.50 -51.97
C GLY A 265 11.62 0.19 -53.18
N SER A 266 12.11 1.40 -53.43
CA SER A 266 12.42 1.85 -54.77
C SER A 266 13.74 2.63 -54.72
N THR A 267 14.65 2.16 -55.53
CA THR A 267 15.96 2.70 -55.89
C THR A 267 15.87 4.10 -56.52
N GLY A 268 16.70 5.02 -56.01
CA GLY A 268 17.35 6.12 -56.76
C GLY A 268 16.55 7.43 -56.98
N PRO A 269 17.22 8.55 -57.31
CA PRO A 269 18.54 9.03 -56.86
C PRO A 269 18.48 10.43 -56.21
N ARG A 270 19.59 10.77 -55.55
CA ARG A 270 19.90 12.11 -55.00
C ARG A 270 19.83 13.18 -56.10
N ILE A 271 19.17 14.30 -55.80
CA ILE A 271 19.49 15.59 -56.43
C ILE A 271 19.84 16.56 -55.30
N SER A 272 21.05 17.09 -55.41
CA SER A 272 21.67 18.10 -54.58
C SER A 272 21.66 19.46 -55.30
N TYR A 273 21.73 20.52 -54.48
CA TYR A 273 22.13 21.92 -54.74
C TYR A 273 21.04 22.95 -55.09
N PRO A 274 21.26 24.26 -54.82
CA PRO A 274 22.14 24.90 -53.81
C PRO A 274 21.47 26.08 -53.04
N LEU A 275 22.17 26.58 -52.01
CA LEU A 275 22.07 27.96 -51.52
C LEU A 275 22.33 28.95 -52.66
N ASN A 276 21.62 30.09 -52.72
CA ASN A 276 22.12 31.38 -52.22
C ASN A 276 21.16 32.56 -52.50
N ASP A 277 21.44 33.64 -51.76
CA ASP A 277 21.27 35.05 -52.12
C ASP A 277 19.97 35.82 -51.84
N SER A 278 19.97 36.45 -50.67
CA SER A 278 20.19 37.90 -50.50
C SER A 278 19.06 38.91 -50.80
N ILE A 279 19.05 39.94 -49.93
CA ILE A 279 18.74 41.36 -50.17
C ILE A 279 17.50 41.97 -49.47
N SER A 280 17.84 43.06 -48.76
CA SER A 280 17.07 44.25 -48.33
C SER A 280 16.18 44.11 -47.09
N LYS A 281 16.52 44.76 -45.95
CA LYS A 281 16.64 46.20 -45.60
C LYS A 281 15.29 46.87 -45.33
N GLY A 282 15.23 47.55 -44.18
CA GLY A 282 14.22 48.54 -43.77
C GLY A 282 13.74 48.24 -42.35
N SER A 283 14.35 48.78 -41.27
CA SER A 283 14.14 50.15 -40.72
C SER A 283 12.67 50.40 -40.39
N GLU A 284 12.24 50.92 -39.24
CA GLU A 284 12.80 51.31 -37.94
C GLU A 284 11.58 51.76 -37.11
N ASN A 285 11.78 51.88 -35.78
CA ASN A 285 11.13 52.86 -34.91
C ASN A 285 9.61 52.73 -34.65
N LYS A 286 9.07 53.12 -33.50
CA LYS A 286 9.50 53.35 -32.10
C LYS A 286 8.21 53.78 -31.39
N THR A 287 8.18 53.62 -30.06
CA THR A 287 7.48 54.50 -29.10
C THR A 287 5.93 54.52 -29.05
N SER A 288 5.42 53.87 -27.98
CA SER A 288 4.37 54.34 -27.03
C SER A 288 4.62 55.81 -26.59
N PRO A 289 3.77 56.57 -25.84
CA PRO A 289 2.74 56.12 -24.88
C PRO A 289 1.52 57.08 -24.68
N HIS A 290 0.75 56.84 -23.60
CA HIS A 290 -0.17 57.77 -22.89
C HIS A 290 -1.61 57.89 -23.45
N HIS A 291 -2.69 58.07 -22.68
CA HIS A 291 -3.02 58.04 -21.24
C HIS A 291 -4.56 58.27 -21.14
N HIS A 292 -5.13 58.07 -19.95
CA HIS A 292 -6.44 58.55 -19.47
C HIS A 292 -7.75 57.93 -20.00
N GLN A 293 -8.86 57.86 -19.24
CA GLN A 293 -9.14 57.74 -17.80
C GLN A 293 -10.68 57.77 -17.61
N VAL A 294 -11.14 57.12 -16.53
CA VAL A 294 -12.29 57.38 -15.64
C VAL A 294 -13.78 57.11 -15.96
N LEU A 295 -14.42 56.64 -14.86
CA LEU A 295 -15.78 56.83 -14.31
C LEU A 295 -16.81 55.73 -14.65
N ARG A 296 -17.48 55.05 -13.70
CA ARG A 296 -18.10 55.46 -12.41
C ARG A 296 -18.38 54.23 -11.51
N SER A 297 -18.09 54.28 -10.19
CA SER A 297 -19.01 54.33 -9.00
C SER A 297 -20.00 53.16 -8.86
N ARG A 298 -20.37 52.59 -7.69
CA ARG A 298 -20.47 53.03 -6.29
C ARG A 298 -20.90 51.79 -5.45
N THR A 299 -20.42 51.68 -4.19
CA THR A 299 -21.11 51.29 -2.91
C THR A 299 -22.35 50.38 -2.95
N ASP A 300 -22.68 49.50 -2.02
CA ASP A 300 -22.18 49.07 -0.70
C ASP A 300 -23.06 47.85 -0.32
N SER A 301 -22.67 47.13 0.75
CA SER A 301 -23.57 46.41 1.68
C SER A 301 -24.06 45.02 1.28
N GLU A 302 -23.47 43.98 1.86
CA GLU A 302 -24.16 43.01 2.74
C GLU A 302 -23.17 41.95 3.28
N GLU A 303 -22.17 42.45 4.01
CA GLU A 303 -21.49 41.68 5.04
C GLU A 303 -22.36 41.72 6.30
N GLN A 304 -23.48 40.97 6.30
CA GLN A 304 -24.37 40.90 7.47
C GLN A 304 -25.31 39.69 7.50
N ILE A 305 -24.79 38.46 7.43
CA ILE A 305 -25.48 37.28 8.02
C ILE A 305 -24.45 36.31 8.60
N LEU A 306 -23.82 36.67 9.73
CA LEU A 306 -23.18 35.72 10.67
C LEU A 306 -23.06 36.32 12.09
N VAL A 307 -24.09 37.04 12.56
CA VAL A 307 -24.25 37.40 13.98
C VAL A 307 -25.72 37.19 14.36
N GLU A 308 -26.15 35.92 14.50
CA GLU A 308 -27.34 35.54 15.27
C GLU A 308 -27.42 34.00 15.42
N ALA A 309 -26.61 33.47 16.34
CA ALA A 309 -26.88 32.22 17.04
C ALA A 309 -25.98 32.17 18.28
N GLY A 310 -26.21 33.12 19.19
CA GLY A 310 -25.52 33.15 20.48
C GLY A 310 -25.88 31.93 21.31
N LEU A 311 -24.93 31.01 21.50
CA LEU A 311 -24.83 30.18 22.70
C LEU A 311 -23.35 29.91 23.00
N ALA A 312 -23.04 30.08 24.29
CA ALA A 312 -21.74 30.44 24.84
C ALA A 312 -20.67 29.34 24.83
N ARG A 313 -19.40 29.76 24.74
CA ARG A 313 -18.23 28.96 25.15
C ARG A 313 -18.22 28.82 26.68
N PRO A 314 -18.05 27.62 27.25
CA PRO A 314 -17.70 27.49 28.66
C PRO A 314 -16.21 27.81 28.88
N PRO A 315 -15.84 28.30 30.08
CA PRO A 315 -14.56 28.97 30.32
C PRO A 315 -13.41 28.00 30.58
N ALA A 316 -12.21 28.47 30.26
CA ALA A 316 -10.96 27.92 30.75
C ALA A 316 -10.85 28.15 32.27
N ILE A 317 -10.45 27.12 33.01
CA ILE A 317 -10.12 27.17 34.44
C ILE A 317 -8.67 26.67 34.62
N PRO A 318 -7.92 27.24 35.58
CA PRO A 318 -6.48 27.41 35.49
C PRO A 318 -5.66 26.22 36.03
N HIS A 319 -4.37 26.27 35.70
CA HIS A 319 -3.32 25.49 36.34
C HIS A 319 -3.37 25.58 37.87
N MET A 320 -3.50 24.43 38.52
CA MET A 320 -2.97 24.20 39.86
C MET A 320 -2.24 22.86 39.89
N ALA A 321 -1.00 22.92 40.36
CA ALA A 321 -0.15 21.79 40.65
C ALA A 321 -0.65 21.07 41.90
N HIS A 322 -0.78 19.74 41.82
CA HIS A 322 -0.54 18.86 42.96
C HIS A 322 -0.25 17.42 42.49
N ASN A 323 0.97 16.98 42.80
CA ASN A 323 1.42 15.64 43.20
C ASN A 323 0.56 14.44 42.78
N MET A 324 1.07 13.67 41.80
CA MET A 324 0.98 12.22 41.83
C MET A 324 2.39 11.64 42.01
N ALA A 325 2.63 11.16 43.22
CA ALA A 325 3.60 10.11 43.48
C ALA A 325 3.11 8.79 42.86
N ASP A 326 4.08 7.95 42.49
CA ASP A 326 3.98 6.56 42.02
C ASP A 326 3.27 6.29 40.70
N SER A 327 4.03 6.48 39.62
CA SER A 327 4.01 5.54 38.49
C SER A 327 5.44 5.23 38.05
N ASP A 328 6.13 4.45 38.89
CA ASP A 328 7.41 3.86 38.54
C ASP A 328 7.22 2.74 37.49
N GLY A 329 8.13 2.70 36.51
CA GLY A 329 8.50 1.45 35.86
C GLY A 329 7.91 1.11 34.48
N MET A 330 8.03 1.99 33.46
CA MET A 330 8.29 1.50 32.10
C MET A 330 9.76 1.06 32.00
N ARG A 331 10.11 -0.04 32.68
CA ARG A 331 11.30 -0.81 32.34
C ARG A 331 11.06 -1.43 30.97
N GLN A 332 11.85 -1.04 29.98
CA GLN A 332 12.16 -1.89 28.84
C GLN A 332 12.55 -3.27 29.39
N ARG A 333 11.69 -4.27 29.20
CA ARG A 333 12.07 -5.66 29.48
C ARG A 333 13.18 -6.01 28.49
N LYS A 334 14.39 -6.18 29.00
CA LYS A 334 15.46 -6.96 28.36
C LYS A 334 14.85 -8.27 27.81
N PRO A 335 15.41 -8.88 26.76
CA PRO A 335 15.09 -10.26 26.45
C PRO A 335 15.49 -11.08 27.68
N LEU A 336 14.51 -11.63 28.40
CA LEU A 336 14.81 -12.73 29.31
C LEU A 336 15.22 -13.91 28.42
N ALA A 337 16.47 -14.33 28.54
CA ALA A 337 16.81 -15.72 28.28
C ALA A 337 15.91 -16.57 29.21
N SER A 338 14.92 -17.25 28.65
CA SER A 338 14.12 -18.20 29.40
C SER A 338 14.92 -19.50 29.52
N LEU A 339 15.47 -19.75 30.71
CA LEU A 339 15.94 -21.07 31.13
C LEU A 339 14.74 -22.00 31.29
N GLN A 340 14.79 -23.18 30.67
CA GLN A 340 14.06 -24.35 31.17
C GLN A 340 14.88 -25.02 32.29
N PRO A 341 14.27 -25.87 33.14
CA PRO A 341 14.90 -26.41 34.36
C PRO A 341 16.17 -27.25 34.15
N ASN A 342 16.54 -27.55 32.89
CA ASN A 342 17.63 -28.48 32.56
C ASN A 342 18.81 -27.83 31.79
N GLY A 343 18.96 -26.50 31.79
CA GLY A 343 20.23 -25.86 31.43
C GLY A 343 20.69 -25.90 29.96
N HIS A 344 19.86 -26.32 29.00
CA HIS A 344 20.21 -26.24 27.57
C HIS A 344 19.82 -24.90 26.94
N LEU A 345 20.76 -24.27 26.22
CA LEU A 345 20.52 -23.08 25.38
C LEU A 345 19.51 -23.41 24.28
N VAL A 346 18.49 -22.56 24.11
CA VAL A 346 17.61 -22.58 22.94
C VAL A 346 18.49 -22.30 21.71
N HIS A 347 18.70 -23.32 20.89
CA HIS A 347 19.23 -23.13 19.55
C HIS A 347 18.37 -22.08 18.83
N GLU A 348 19.01 -21.04 18.28
CA GLU A 348 18.38 -20.27 17.21
C GLU A 348 17.80 -21.26 16.21
N LEU A 349 16.47 -21.24 16.03
CA LEU A 349 15.83 -21.95 14.92
C LEU A 349 16.41 -21.35 13.64
N LYS A 350 17.46 -21.99 13.13
CA LYS A 350 18.05 -21.72 11.82
C LYS A 350 16.89 -21.71 10.81
N HIS A 351 16.83 -20.68 9.98
CA HIS A 351 16.02 -20.74 8.77
C HIS A 351 16.30 -22.07 8.08
N ALA A 352 15.24 -22.84 7.78
CA ALA A 352 15.39 -24.10 7.07
C ALA A 352 16.29 -23.87 5.84
N PRO A 353 17.29 -24.74 5.58
CA PRO A 353 18.10 -24.65 4.38
C PRO A 353 17.20 -24.50 3.15
N GLU A 354 17.63 -23.72 2.15
CA GLU A 354 16.82 -23.39 0.96
C GLU A 354 16.31 -24.63 0.18
N ASP A 355 16.95 -25.78 0.45
CA ASP A 355 16.73 -27.11 -0.12
C ASP A 355 15.68 -27.99 0.63
N ASP A 356 15.23 -27.59 1.83
CA ASP A 356 14.30 -28.40 2.66
C ASP A 356 12.88 -27.81 2.74
N HIS A 357 12.49 -27.03 1.73
CA HIS A 357 11.16 -26.43 1.68
C HIS A 357 10.09 -27.53 1.44
N PRO A 358 8.98 -27.59 2.21
CA PRO A 358 7.98 -28.67 2.10
C PRO A 358 7.30 -28.80 0.72
N ALA A 359 7.22 -27.70 -0.02
CA ALA A 359 6.73 -27.67 -1.40
C ALA A 359 7.76 -28.14 -2.46
N GLY A 360 8.97 -28.52 -2.05
CA GLY A 360 10.09 -28.91 -2.91
C GLY A 360 11.00 -27.75 -3.32
N PRO A 361 11.93 -27.99 -4.27
CA PRO A 361 12.85 -26.98 -4.76
C PRO A 361 12.11 -25.85 -5.51
N VAL A 362 12.81 -24.73 -5.73
CA VAL A 362 12.27 -23.59 -6.50
C VAL A 362 11.82 -24.07 -7.89
N LYS A 363 10.54 -23.92 -8.22
CA LYS A 363 10.00 -24.32 -9.55
C LYS A 363 10.41 -23.35 -10.67
N HIS A 364 10.80 -22.14 -10.34
CA HIS A 364 11.07 -21.07 -11.29
C HIS A 364 12.47 -20.50 -11.12
N GLY A 365 13.35 -20.69 -12.11
CA GLY A 365 14.66 -20.04 -12.14
C GLY A 365 14.54 -18.51 -12.11
N LYS A 366 15.62 -17.81 -11.73
CA LYS A 366 15.63 -16.34 -11.49
C LYS A 366 14.96 -15.50 -12.58
N PRO A 367 15.18 -15.74 -13.88
CA PRO A 367 14.49 -14.98 -14.93
C PRO A 367 12.96 -15.16 -14.92
N LYS A 368 12.49 -16.40 -14.68
CA LYS A 368 11.05 -16.70 -14.55
C LYS A 368 10.47 -16.13 -13.25
N GLU A 369 11.21 -16.18 -12.14
CA GLU A 369 10.83 -15.53 -10.86
C GLU A 369 10.61 -14.02 -11.09
N ILE A 370 11.55 -13.33 -11.76
CA ILE A 370 11.45 -11.90 -12.07
C ILE A 370 10.26 -11.59 -12.98
N LEU A 371 10.06 -12.36 -14.06
CA LEU A 371 8.92 -12.18 -14.95
C LEU A 371 7.60 -12.37 -14.19
N ARG A 372 7.51 -13.39 -13.33
CA ARG A 372 6.31 -13.64 -12.51
C ARG A 372 6.05 -12.50 -11.54
N ILE A 373 7.09 -11.94 -10.91
CA ILE A 373 6.98 -10.75 -10.06
C ILE A 373 6.44 -9.57 -10.86
N PHE A 374 6.99 -9.32 -12.05
CA PHE A 374 6.56 -8.22 -12.92
C PHE A 374 5.09 -8.37 -13.34
N LEU A 375 4.70 -9.55 -13.83
CA LEU A 375 3.33 -9.82 -14.25
C LEU A 375 2.35 -9.77 -13.06
N PHE A 376 2.77 -10.27 -11.90
CA PHE A 376 2.00 -10.19 -10.67
C PHE A 376 1.77 -8.74 -10.27
N ALA A 377 2.84 -7.93 -10.26
CA ALA A 377 2.76 -6.52 -9.91
C ALA A 377 1.87 -5.76 -10.91
N LEU A 378 2.05 -6.01 -12.22
CA LEU A 378 1.23 -5.41 -13.26
C LEU A 378 -0.26 -5.75 -13.07
N TYR A 379 -0.58 -7.01 -12.85
CA TYR A 379 -1.96 -7.47 -12.64
C TYR A 379 -2.54 -6.95 -11.32
N PHE A 380 -1.83 -7.13 -10.20
CA PHE A 380 -2.29 -6.76 -8.87
C PHE A 380 -2.46 -5.25 -8.73
N PHE A 381 -1.42 -4.47 -9.01
CA PHE A 381 -1.49 -3.00 -8.87
C PHE A 381 -2.36 -2.37 -9.97
N GLY A 382 -2.33 -2.91 -11.19
CA GLY A 382 -3.23 -2.49 -12.26
C GLY A 382 -4.69 -2.69 -11.87
N SER A 383 -5.06 -3.88 -11.40
CA SER A 383 -6.41 -4.16 -10.93
C SER A 383 -6.80 -3.31 -9.71
N CYS A 384 -5.90 -3.13 -8.74
CA CYS A 384 -6.14 -2.25 -7.60
C CYS A 384 -6.41 -0.80 -8.03
N LEU A 385 -5.67 -0.28 -9.03
CA LEU A 385 -5.89 1.05 -9.58
C LEU A 385 -7.27 1.16 -10.25
N PHE A 386 -7.69 0.16 -11.02
CA PHE A 386 -9.02 0.13 -11.65
C PHE A 386 -10.13 0.02 -10.62
N ILE A 387 -10.00 -0.84 -9.62
CA ILE A 387 -10.95 -0.97 -8.51
C ILE A 387 -11.05 0.36 -7.76
N HIS A 388 -9.92 0.97 -7.40
CA HIS A 388 -9.93 2.23 -6.66
C HIS A 388 -10.50 3.38 -7.50
N SER A 389 -10.20 3.42 -8.81
CA SER A 389 -10.84 4.37 -9.72
C SER A 389 -12.35 4.15 -9.80
N SER A 390 -12.81 2.90 -9.84
CA SER A 390 -14.24 2.56 -9.77
C SER A 390 -14.86 3.00 -8.45
N GLN A 391 -14.16 2.87 -7.33
CA GLN A 391 -14.64 3.38 -6.05
C GLN A 391 -14.81 4.90 -6.08
N ILE A 392 -13.83 5.63 -6.63
CA ILE A 392 -13.89 7.10 -6.78
C ILE A 392 -15.06 7.52 -7.66
N LEU A 393 -15.31 6.81 -8.76
CA LEU A 393 -16.48 7.04 -9.62
C LEU A 393 -17.82 6.85 -8.88
N GLY A 394 -17.83 6.02 -7.84
CA GLY A 394 -19.01 5.80 -7.01
C GLY A 394 -19.20 6.83 -5.89
N ILE A 395 -18.19 7.62 -5.54
CA ILE A 395 -18.28 8.60 -4.43
C ILE A 395 -19.47 9.57 -4.60
N PRO A 396 -19.76 10.12 -5.80
CA PRO A 396 -20.92 11.00 -6.00
C PRO A 396 -22.25 10.38 -5.57
N LEU A 397 -22.39 9.04 -5.68
CA LEU A 397 -23.60 8.34 -5.26
C LEU A 397 -23.88 8.54 -3.77
N TYR A 398 -22.88 8.77 -2.93
CA TYR A 398 -23.08 8.98 -1.49
C TYR A 398 -24.01 10.15 -1.16
N TRP A 399 -23.99 11.20 -1.99
CA TRP A 399 -24.83 12.39 -1.82
C TRP A 399 -26.15 12.32 -2.62
N ILE A 400 -26.26 11.37 -3.57
CA ILE A 400 -27.47 11.17 -4.38
C ILE A 400 -28.36 10.12 -3.73
N ASP A 401 -27.80 8.94 -3.48
CA ASP A 401 -28.46 7.77 -2.91
C ASP A 401 -27.43 6.91 -2.16
N ARG A 402 -27.55 6.89 -0.83
CA ARG A 402 -26.63 6.16 0.04
C ARG A 402 -26.69 4.65 -0.16
N ASP A 403 -27.85 4.10 -0.49
CA ASP A 403 -28.01 2.66 -0.70
C ASP A 403 -27.33 2.24 -1.99
N GLN A 404 -27.47 3.03 -3.06
CA GLN A 404 -26.70 2.82 -4.30
C GLN A 404 -25.19 2.95 -4.07
N TYR A 405 -24.74 3.89 -3.23
CA TYR A 405 -23.33 3.99 -2.87
C TYR A 405 -22.81 2.70 -2.21
N TYR A 406 -23.52 2.15 -1.22
CA TYR A 406 -23.06 0.93 -0.55
C TYR A 406 -23.14 -0.30 -1.47
N THR A 407 -24.16 -0.40 -2.31
CA THR A 407 -24.22 -1.44 -3.35
C THR A 407 -23.05 -1.34 -4.32
N TRP A 408 -22.69 -0.11 -4.75
CA TRP A 408 -21.52 0.10 -5.61
C TRP A 408 -20.20 -0.25 -4.92
N MET A 409 -20.05 0.09 -3.63
CA MET A 409 -18.90 -0.35 -2.84
C MET A 409 -18.84 -1.87 -2.71
N ALA A 410 -19.98 -2.56 -2.58
CA ALA A 410 -20.05 -4.01 -2.56
C ALA A 410 -19.58 -4.62 -3.91
N VAL A 411 -20.00 -4.06 -5.04
CA VAL A 411 -19.52 -4.47 -6.38
C VAL A 411 -18.01 -4.29 -6.52
N THR A 412 -17.45 -3.15 -6.11
CA THR A 412 -15.99 -2.97 -6.14
C THR A 412 -15.26 -3.97 -5.23
N LYS A 413 -15.87 -4.34 -4.10
CA LYS A 413 -15.36 -5.40 -3.21
C LYS A 413 -15.45 -6.79 -3.86
N GLN A 414 -16.51 -7.08 -4.64
CA GLN A 414 -16.59 -8.29 -5.46
C GLN A 414 -15.44 -8.36 -6.46
N HIS A 415 -15.13 -7.25 -7.15
CA HIS A 415 -13.98 -7.17 -8.04
C HIS A 415 -12.65 -7.45 -7.33
N PHE A 416 -12.50 -7.03 -6.06
CA PHE A 416 -11.33 -7.39 -5.27
C PHE A 416 -11.30 -8.89 -4.92
N GLY A 417 -12.45 -9.50 -4.61
CA GLY A 417 -12.58 -10.96 -4.45
C GLY A 417 -12.20 -11.74 -5.72
N LEU A 418 -12.60 -11.24 -6.89
CA LEU A 418 -12.20 -11.80 -8.19
C LEU A 418 -10.69 -11.62 -8.46
N LEU A 419 -10.15 -10.44 -8.12
CA LEU A 419 -8.71 -10.15 -8.22
C LEU A 419 -7.91 -11.20 -7.45
N ILE A 420 -8.20 -11.40 -6.17
CA ILE A 420 -7.46 -12.35 -5.34
C ILE A 420 -7.68 -13.79 -5.78
N THR A 421 -8.91 -14.18 -6.17
CA THR A 421 -9.22 -15.53 -6.65
C THR A 421 -8.42 -15.87 -7.92
N THR A 422 -8.45 -14.97 -8.90
CA THR A 422 -7.71 -15.13 -10.17
C THR A 422 -6.19 -15.10 -9.94
N MET A 423 -5.73 -14.21 -9.07
CA MET A 423 -4.32 -14.10 -8.69
C MET A 423 -3.81 -15.39 -8.04
N THR A 424 -4.59 -15.97 -7.13
CA THR A 424 -4.26 -17.28 -6.52
C THR A 424 -4.25 -18.36 -7.59
N GLN A 425 -5.26 -18.44 -8.46
CA GLN A 425 -5.29 -19.43 -9.55
C GLN A 425 -4.03 -19.37 -10.45
N TRP A 426 -3.63 -18.19 -10.91
CA TRP A 426 -2.54 -18.05 -11.89
C TRP A 426 -1.14 -18.14 -11.29
N TRP A 427 -0.92 -17.59 -10.08
CA TRP A 427 0.41 -17.56 -9.48
C TRP A 427 0.62 -18.59 -8.37
N SER A 428 -0.43 -19.01 -7.69
CA SER A 428 -0.35 -19.95 -6.57
C SER A 428 -1.47 -20.99 -6.68
N PRO A 429 -1.48 -21.81 -7.75
CA PRO A 429 -2.46 -22.89 -7.86
C PRO A 429 -2.28 -23.83 -6.66
N THR A 430 -3.32 -23.89 -5.83
CA THR A 430 -3.31 -24.59 -4.55
C THR A 430 -4.58 -25.43 -4.46
N ILE A 431 -4.41 -26.71 -4.10
CA ILE A 431 -5.52 -27.62 -3.84
C ILE A 431 -6.13 -27.22 -2.49
N VAL A 432 -7.45 -27.06 -2.47
CA VAL A 432 -8.22 -26.84 -1.24
C VAL A 432 -9.02 -28.09 -0.94
N ARG A 433 -8.88 -28.58 0.29
CA ARG A 433 -9.58 -29.73 0.84
C ARG A 433 -10.57 -29.25 1.87
N ILE A 434 -11.85 -29.51 1.67
CA ILE A 434 -12.93 -29.01 2.54
C ILE A 434 -13.63 -30.20 3.19
N SER A 435 -13.81 -30.13 4.51
CA SER A 435 -14.67 -31.02 5.28
C SER A 435 -15.56 -30.22 6.24
N GLY A 436 -16.51 -30.91 6.87
CA GLY A 436 -17.29 -30.34 7.94
C GLY A 436 -17.86 -31.41 8.87
N ASP A 437 -18.40 -30.96 10.00
CA ASP A 437 -19.20 -31.81 10.88
C ASP A 437 -20.67 -31.85 10.43
N SER A 438 -21.47 -32.63 11.15
CA SER A 438 -22.90 -32.78 10.92
C SER A 438 -23.68 -31.46 10.97
N SER A 439 -23.17 -30.44 11.65
CA SER A 439 -23.80 -29.12 11.65
C SER A 439 -23.80 -28.51 10.25
N MET A 440 -22.85 -28.87 9.38
CA MET A 440 -22.71 -28.35 8.01
C MET A 440 -23.63 -29.04 6.99
N ALA A 441 -24.57 -29.89 7.42
CA ALA A 441 -25.51 -30.53 6.52
C ALA A 441 -26.25 -29.52 5.62
N GLY A 442 -26.21 -29.78 4.31
CA GLY A 442 -26.83 -28.93 3.28
C GLY A 442 -26.16 -27.56 3.08
N GLN A 443 -24.90 -27.38 3.50
CA GLN A 443 -24.18 -26.10 3.38
C GLN A 443 -23.02 -26.14 2.39
N LEU A 444 -22.44 -27.31 2.14
CA LEU A 444 -21.27 -27.49 1.27
C LEU A 444 -21.68 -28.37 0.09
N HIS A 445 -21.68 -27.79 -1.10
CA HIS A 445 -22.07 -28.47 -2.33
C HIS A 445 -20.90 -28.54 -3.33
N VAL A 446 -20.87 -29.60 -4.11
CA VAL A 446 -19.95 -29.73 -5.25
C VAL A 446 -20.75 -29.74 -6.54
N THR A 447 -20.40 -28.82 -7.43
CA THR A 447 -20.95 -28.70 -8.78
C THR A 447 -20.45 -29.84 -9.68
N PRO A 448 -21.13 -30.15 -10.80
CA PRO A 448 -20.70 -31.19 -11.73
C PRO A 448 -19.29 -30.95 -12.31
N GLU A 449 -18.88 -29.69 -12.41
CA GLU A 449 -17.55 -29.30 -12.88
C GLU A 449 -16.46 -29.43 -11.79
N GLY A 450 -16.80 -29.92 -10.59
CA GLY A 450 -15.88 -30.13 -9.47
C GLY A 450 -15.51 -28.85 -8.72
N ARG A 451 -16.32 -27.78 -8.81
CA ARG A 451 -16.15 -26.55 -8.01
C ARG A 451 -17.05 -26.60 -6.77
N VAL A 452 -16.56 -26.07 -5.65
CA VAL A 452 -17.36 -25.91 -4.43
C VAL A 452 -18.33 -24.72 -4.55
N GLU A 453 -19.55 -24.93 -4.09
CA GLU A 453 -20.56 -23.88 -3.87
C GLU A 453 -21.05 -23.99 -2.42
N CYS A 454 -21.09 -22.86 -1.72
CA CYS A 454 -21.45 -22.81 -0.31
C CYS A 454 -22.84 -22.18 -0.16
N ALA A 455 -23.78 -22.90 0.46
CA ALA A 455 -25.12 -22.39 0.78
C ALA A 455 -25.16 -21.65 2.12
N PHE A 456 -24.11 -20.86 2.39
CA PHE A 456 -23.98 -20.09 3.63
C PHE A 456 -24.91 -18.86 3.57
N PRO A 457 -25.47 -18.42 4.71
CA PRO A 457 -26.44 -17.33 4.73
C PRO A 457 -25.82 -15.99 4.35
N GLU A 458 -26.67 -15.03 3.96
CA GLU A 458 -26.24 -13.66 3.62
C GLU A 458 -25.63 -12.92 4.81
N ARG A 459 -25.99 -13.30 6.04
CA ARG A 459 -25.53 -12.71 7.29
C ARG A 459 -24.90 -13.76 8.20
N LEU A 460 -23.59 -13.63 8.46
CA LEU A 460 -22.86 -14.49 9.39
C LEU A 460 -21.67 -13.80 10.07
N VAL A 461 -21.26 -14.37 11.19
CA VAL A 461 -19.95 -14.11 11.80
C VAL A 461 -19.06 -15.32 11.52
N LEU A 462 -17.91 -15.07 10.90
CA LEU A 462 -16.92 -16.07 10.53
C LEU A 462 -15.73 -15.99 11.49
N VAL A 463 -15.44 -17.08 12.18
CA VAL A 463 -14.25 -17.23 13.02
C VAL A 463 -13.30 -18.27 12.45
N ALA A 464 -12.00 -18.02 12.56
CA ALA A 464 -10.98 -18.98 12.14
C ALA A 464 -9.72 -18.90 13.02
N ASN A 465 -8.93 -19.97 13.05
CA ASN A 465 -7.55 -19.93 13.54
C ASN A 465 -6.65 -19.21 12.52
N HIS A 466 -5.50 -18.68 12.96
CA HIS A 466 -4.63 -17.86 12.10
C HIS A 466 -3.20 -18.41 11.99
N GLN A 467 -2.94 -19.24 10.98
CA GLN A 467 -1.65 -19.90 10.77
C GLN A 467 -0.70 -19.12 9.86
N ILE A 468 -1.14 -18.64 8.69
CA ILE A 468 -0.27 -17.93 7.74
C ILE A 468 -0.84 -16.60 7.29
N TYR A 469 0.01 -15.75 6.71
CA TYR A 469 -0.39 -14.39 6.32
C TYR A 469 -1.51 -14.39 5.25
N THR A 470 -1.66 -15.48 4.50
CA THR A 470 -2.59 -15.59 3.37
C THR A 470 -3.92 -16.27 3.73
N ASP A 471 -4.17 -16.66 4.98
CA ASP A 471 -5.42 -17.34 5.40
C ASP A 471 -6.68 -16.60 4.93
N TRP A 472 -6.69 -15.27 5.07
CA TRP A 472 -7.81 -14.43 4.69
C TRP A 472 -8.15 -14.48 3.20
N LEU A 473 -7.19 -14.84 2.33
CA LEU A 473 -7.46 -15.03 0.90
C LEU A 473 -8.38 -16.24 0.67
N TYR A 474 -8.12 -17.34 1.35
CA TYR A 474 -8.90 -18.57 1.24
C TYR A 474 -10.30 -18.39 1.87
N LEU A 475 -10.40 -17.68 2.99
CA LEU A 475 -11.69 -17.38 3.61
C LEU A 475 -12.53 -16.41 2.75
N TRP A 476 -11.90 -15.44 2.08
CA TRP A 476 -12.61 -14.58 1.13
C TRP A 476 -13.00 -15.34 -0.15
N TRP A 477 -12.19 -16.31 -0.59
CA TRP A 477 -12.60 -17.23 -1.65
C TRP A 477 -13.82 -18.08 -1.27
N ILE A 478 -13.96 -18.50 -0.01
CA ILE A 478 -15.20 -19.16 0.46
C ILE A 478 -16.40 -18.20 0.44
N ALA A 479 -16.20 -16.92 0.75
CA ALA A 479 -17.24 -15.92 0.51
C ALA A 479 -17.57 -15.77 -0.98
N TYR A 480 -16.61 -16.00 -1.89
CA TYR A 480 -16.86 -16.02 -3.33
C TYR A 480 -17.70 -17.24 -3.74
N THR A 481 -17.41 -18.42 -3.18
CA THR A 481 -18.17 -19.66 -3.46
C THR A 481 -19.59 -19.61 -2.88
N ALA A 482 -19.87 -18.71 -1.94
CA ALA A 482 -21.21 -18.40 -1.42
C ALA A 482 -21.89 -17.19 -2.11
N GLY A 483 -21.23 -16.50 -3.05
CA GLY A 483 -21.76 -15.27 -3.65
C GLY A 483 -21.73 -14.03 -2.74
N GLN A 484 -21.08 -14.11 -1.57
CA GLN A 484 -21.06 -13.06 -0.54
C GLN A 484 -19.73 -12.28 -0.43
N HIS A 485 -18.79 -12.49 -1.35
CA HIS A 485 -17.48 -11.80 -1.38
C HIS A 485 -17.53 -10.27 -1.50
N GLY A 486 -18.68 -9.67 -1.87
CA GLY A 486 -18.92 -8.22 -1.81
C GLY A 486 -19.30 -7.69 -0.43
N HIS A 487 -19.71 -8.59 0.47
CA HIS A 487 -20.30 -8.27 1.77
C HIS A 487 -19.42 -8.73 2.94
N ILE A 488 -18.17 -9.13 2.68
CA ILE A 488 -17.21 -9.44 3.73
C ILE A 488 -16.68 -8.16 4.39
N TYR A 489 -16.57 -8.17 5.72
CA TYR A 489 -16.02 -7.11 6.56
C TYR A 489 -14.94 -7.74 7.45
N ILE A 490 -13.77 -7.12 7.44
CA ILE A 490 -12.59 -7.66 8.13
C ILE A 490 -12.15 -6.66 9.20
N ILE A 491 -11.79 -7.18 10.37
CA ILE A 491 -11.14 -6.41 11.42
C ILE A 491 -9.63 -6.35 11.12
N LEU A 492 -9.12 -5.14 10.92
CA LEU A 492 -7.75 -4.90 10.45
C LEU A 492 -6.94 -4.04 11.43
N LYS A 493 -5.62 -4.18 11.40
CA LYS A 493 -4.70 -3.32 12.16
C LYS A 493 -4.80 -1.88 11.64
N GLN A 494 -4.95 -0.90 12.55
CA GLN A 494 -5.15 0.51 12.21
C GLN A 494 -4.04 1.10 11.33
N SER A 495 -2.80 0.61 11.40
CA SER A 495 -1.71 1.08 10.54
C SER A 495 -1.96 0.83 9.05
N LEU A 496 -2.79 -0.17 8.69
CA LEU A 496 -3.08 -0.51 7.29
C LEU A 496 -3.88 0.57 6.56
N LYS A 497 -4.61 1.44 7.28
CA LYS A 497 -5.39 2.53 6.67
C LYS A 497 -4.51 3.58 5.95
N TRP A 498 -3.23 3.63 6.29
CA TRP A 498 -2.27 4.62 5.78
C TRP A 498 -1.40 4.11 4.63
N VAL A 499 -1.56 2.85 4.21
CA VAL A 499 -0.84 2.31 3.05
C VAL A 499 -1.27 3.10 1.80
N PRO A 500 -0.35 3.69 1.01
CA PRO A 500 -0.72 4.41 -0.20
C PRO A 500 -1.52 3.53 -1.17
N LEU A 501 -2.50 4.12 -1.87
CA LEU A 501 -3.46 3.44 -2.77
C LEU A 501 -4.41 2.45 -2.06
N ILE A 502 -3.88 1.44 -1.38
CA ILE A 502 -4.65 0.34 -0.77
C ILE A 502 -5.39 0.80 0.50
N GLY A 503 -4.76 1.64 1.33
CA GLY A 503 -5.33 2.18 2.56
C GLY A 503 -6.62 2.97 2.33
N PRO A 504 -6.64 3.98 1.45
CA PRO A 504 -7.87 4.68 1.03
C PRO A 504 -8.94 3.72 0.48
N ALA A 505 -8.56 2.76 -0.37
CA ALA A 505 -9.48 1.77 -0.91
C ALA A 505 -10.15 0.90 0.17
N MET A 506 -9.37 0.43 1.16
CA MET A 506 -9.88 -0.34 2.29
C MET A 506 -10.78 0.49 3.22
N GLN A 507 -10.54 1.79 3.35
CA GLN A 507 -11.39 2.68 4.13
C GLN A 507 -12.78 2.84 3.49
N LEU A 508 -12.86 2.88 2.15
CA LEU A 508 -14.12 2.92 1.41
C LEU A 508 -14.94 1.63 1.57
N TYR A 509 -14.27 0.47 1.73
CA TYR A 509 -14.93 -0.80 2.07
C TYR A 509 -15.54 -0.89 3.46
N SER A 510 -15.38 0.15 4.29
CA SER A 510 -15.90 0.17 5.67
C SER A 510 -15.36 -0.97 6.54
N PHE A 511 -14.13 -1.43 6.29
CA PHE A 511 -13.41 -2.32 7.20
C PHE A 511 -13.20 -1.68 8.58
N ILE A 512 -13.06 -2.53 9.61
CA ILE A 512 -12.98 -2.11 11.00
C ILE A 512 -11.50 -2.02 11.41
N PHE A 513 -10.97 -0.80 11.49
CA PHE A 513 -9.56 -0.57 11.84
C PHE A 513 -9.37 -0.38 13.36
N MET A 514 -8.57 -1.26 13.96
CA MET A 514 -8.30 -1.30 15.41
C MET A 514 -6.83 -1.04 15.76
N ALA A 515 -6.59 -0.27 16.82
CA ALA A 515 -5.27 -0.09 17.44
C ALA A 515 -4.82 -1.32 18.26
N ARG A 516 -5.74 -2.27 18.50
CA ARG A 516 -5.59 -3.42 19.41
C ARG A 516 -5.50 -2.98 20.87
N LYS A 517 -6.24 -1.92 21.21
CA LYS A 517 -6.40 -1.40 22.57
C LYS A 517 -7.88 -1.17 22.82
N TRP A 518 -8.49 -2.03 23.65
CA TRP A 518 -9.93 -2.05 23.87
C TRP A 518 -10.51 -0.68 24.21
N ALA A 519 -9.90 0.03 25.16
CA ALA A 519 -10.34 1.35 25.61
C ALA A 519 -10.44 2.40 24.48
N SER A 520 -9.58 2.34 23.46
CA SER A 520 -9.63 3.26 22.31
C SER A 520 -10.46 2.76 21.14
N ASP A 521 -10.67 1.44 21.04
CA ASP A 521 -11.29 0.81 19.87
C ASP A 521 -12.79 0.53 20.05
N GLN A 522 -13.27 0.37 21.30
CA GLN A 522 -14.64 -0.04 21.61
C GLN A 522 -15.70 0.84 20.95
N ALA A 523 -15.61 2.16 21.11
CA ALA A 523 -16.59 3.09 20.53
C ALA A 523 -16.61 3.05 18.99
N ARG A 524 -15.44 2.94 18.35
CA ARG A 524 -15.34 2.83 16.90
C ARG A 524 -15.92 1.51 16.40
N MET A 525 -15.66 0.41 17.11
CA MET A 525 -16.17 -0.91 16.78
C MET A 525 -17.69 -0.95 16.93
N ALA A 526 -18.24 -0.39 18.03
CA ALA A 526 -19.68 -0.23 18.24
C ALA A 526 -20.33 0.51 17.06
N TYR A 527 -19.82 1.69 16.72
CA TYR A 527 -20.35 2.50 15.62
C TYR A 527 -20.39 1.73 14.28
N ARG A 528 -19.31 0.98 13.97
CA ARG A 528 -19.25 0.19 12.73
C ARG A 528 -20.21 -0.99 12.75
N LEU A 529 -20.34 -1.70 13.86
CA LEU A 529 -21.25 -2.84 14.00
C LEU A 529 -22.71 -2.39 13.99
N GLN A 530 -23.03 -1.27 14.65
CA GLN A 530 -24.38 -0.70 14.65
C GLN A 530 -24.79 -0.27 13.24
N LYS A 531 -23.87 0.27 12.44
CA LYS A 531 -24.11 0.57 11.02
C LYS A 531 -24.46 -0.69 10.20
N LEU A 532 -23.89 -1.85 10.54
CA LEU A 532 -24.20 -3.13 9.89
C LEU A 532 -25.56 -3.73 10.31
N ARG A 533 -26.21 -3.11 11.32
CA ARG A 533 -27.58 -3.38 11.76
C ARG A 533 -28.58 -2.33 11.30
N THR A 534 -28.18 -1.42 10.41
CA THR A 534 -29.13 -0.46 9.84
C THR A 534 -30.22 -1.23 9.12
N GLU A 535 -31.47 -0.97 9.50
CA GLU A 535 -32.66 -1.52 8.86
C GLU A 535 -33.01 -0.69 7.62
N HIS A 536 -33.35 -1.40 6.54
CA HIS A 536 -33.76 -0.83 5.27
C HIS A 536 -35.19 -1.29 4.96
N LYS A 537 -35.91 -0.56 4.10
CA LYS A 537 -37.25 -0.93 3.63
C LYS A 537 -37.22 -1.16 2.13
N ASP A 538 -37.83 -2.25 1.68
CA ASP A 538 -38.02 -2.49 0.24
C ASP A 538 -39.18 -1.63 -0.31
N ASP A 539 -39.38 -1.65 -1.63
CA ASP A 539 -40.46 -0.92 -2.31
C ASP A 539 -41.87 -1.32 -1.81
N LYS A 540 -41.99 -2.47 -1.14
CA LYS A 540 -43.23 -3.01 -0.57
C LYS A 540 -43.39 -2.67 0.91
N GLY A 541 -42.42 -1.95 1.50
CA GLY A 541 -42.42 -1.54 2.90
C GLY A 541 -41.91 -2.61 3.88
N ASN A 542 -41.42 -3.76 3.41
CA ASN A 542 -40.86 -4.80 4.27
C ASN A 542 -39.47 -4.38 4.78
N THR A 543 -39.25 -4.54 6.09
CA THR A 543 -37.95 -4.27 6.70
C THR A 543 -36.97 -5.41 6.40
N TYR A 544 -35.75 -5.07 5.98
CA TYR A 544 -34.65 -6.01 5.78
C TYR A 544 -33.31 -5.45 6.27
N LEU A 545 -32.33 -6.34 6.42
CA LEU A 545 -30.94 -5.99 6.77
C LEU A 545 -30.03 -6.30 5.59
N ASN A 546 -29.03 -5.47 5.35
CA ASN A 546 -28.05 -5.72 4.28
C ASN A 546 -27.25 -7.01 4.54
N PRO A 547 -26.80 -7.73 3.50
CA PRO A 547 -25.88 -8.86 3.67
C PRO A 547 -24.59 -8.45 4.38
N MET A 548 -24.04 -9.33 5.22
CA MET A 548 -22.76 -9.08 5.91
C MET A 548 -22.06 -10.37 6.35
N TRP A 549 -20.76 -10.45 6.09
CA TRP A 549 -19.90 -11.52 6.62
C TRP A 549 -18.79 -10.89 7.45
N LEU A 550 -18.85 -11.02 8.77
CA LEU A 550 -17.82 -10.45 9.65
C LEU A 550 -16.73 -11.49 9.95
N LEU A 551 -15.53 -11.30 9.39
CA LEU A 551 -14.38 -12.18 9.63
C LEU A 551 -13.58 -11.73 10.86
N ILE A 552 -13.38 -12.66 11.81
CA ILE A 552 -12.64 -12.45 13.05
C ILE A 552 -11.63 -13.59 13.25
N PHE A 553 -10.41 -13.23 13.63
CA PHE A 553 -9.40 -14.17 14.14
C PHE A 553 -9.20 -13.90 15.64
N PRO A 554 -9.85 -14.65 16.55
CA PRO A 554 -9.74 -14.44 17.99
C PRO A 554 -8.30 -14.52 18.56
N GLU A 555 -7.37 -15.17 17.86
CA GLU A 555 -5.93 -15.16 18.17
C GLU A 555 -5.30 -13.76 18.06
N GLY A 556 -5.84 -12.89 17.19
CA GLY A 556 -5.42 -11.51 17.01
C GLY A 556 -4.06 -11.30 16.32
N THR A 557 -3.37 -12.38 15.94
CA THR A 557 -2.11 -12.41 15.20
C THR A 557 -1.85 -13.80 14.64
N ASN A 558 -0.93 -13.92 13.69
CA ASN A 558 -0.48 -15.20 13.15
C ASN A 558 0.37 -16.00 14.14
N LEU A 559 0.34 -17.32 13.98
CA LEU A 559 1.23 -18.26 14.63
C LEU A 559 2.68 -18.13 14.09
N SER A 560 3.61 -17.89 15.02
CA SER A 560 5.06 -17.76 14.79
C SER A 560 5.80 -18.12 16.06
N ALA A 561 7.12 -18.31 16.00
CA ALA A 561 7.94 -18.63 17.19
C ALA A 561 7.73 -17.63 18.33
N ASN A 562 7.71 -16.33 18.01
CA ASN A 562 7.55 -15.26 19.01
C ASN A 562 6.14 -15.22 19.61
N THR A 563 5.11 -15.39 18.78
CA THR A 563 3.71 -15.32 19.24
C THR A 563 3.33 -16.58 20.01
N ARG A 564 3.85 -17.75 19.61
CA ARG A 564 3.70 -19.01 20.35
C ARG A 564 4.32 -18.94 21.74
N ALA A 565 5.56 -18.48 21.85
CA ALA A 565 6.22 -18.28 23.15
C ALA A 565 5.49 -17.26 24.03
N SER A 566 4.90 -16.21 23.44
CA SER A 566 4.10 -15.24 24.18
C SER A 566 2.77 -15.84 24.67
N SER A 567 2.14 -16.71 23.86
CA SER A 567 0.93 -17.45 24.24
C SER A 567 1.21 -18.44 25.38
N ALA A 568 2.32 -19.17 25.33
CA ALA A 568 2.72 -20.10 26.39
C ALA A 568 2.90 -19.38 27.74
N LYS A 569 3.60 -18.24 27.73
CA LYS A 569 3.77 -17.40 28.94
C LYS A 569 2.44 -16.88 29.47
N TRP A 570 1.49 -16.59 28.59
CA TRP A 570 0.14 -16.18 29.00
C TRP A 570 -0.65 -17.35 29.60
N ALA A 571 -0.55 -18.55 29.01
CA ALA A 571 -1.14 -19.77 29.52
C ALA A 571 -0.69 -20.05 30.96
N GLU A 572 0.62 -20.03 31.19
CA GLU A 572 1.23 -20.19 32.53
C GLU A 572 0.74 -19.13 33.52
N LYS A 573 0.74 -17.86 33.11
CA LYS A 573 0.30 -16.75 33.98
C LYS A 573 -1.19 -16.83 34.34
N SER A 574 -2.02 -17.27 33.40
CA SER A 574 -3.48 -17.33 33.57
C SER A 574 -3.98 -18.65 34.14
N GLY A 575 -3.11 -19.64 34.33
CA GLY A 575 -3.50 -20.99 34.74
C GLY A 575 -4.30 -21.75 33.67
N THR A 576 -4.25 -21.31 32.41
CA THR A 576 -4.96 -21.95 31.29
C THR A 576 -4.07 -23.01 30.64
N LYS A 577 -4.64 -24.14 30.21
CA LYS A 577 -3.93 -25.17 29.44
C LYS A 577 -3.40 -24.56 28.13
N ASP A 578 -2.10 -24.69 27.89
CA ASP A 578 -1.48 -24.22 26.66
C ASP A 578 -1.86 -25.12 25.46
N LEU A 579 -1.94 -24.53 24.27
CA LEU A 579 -2.29 -25.22 23.02
C LEU A 579 -1.04 -25.55 22.22
N LYS A 580 -1.05 -26.63 21.42
CA LYS A 580 0.13 -27.06 20.67
C LYS A 580 0.28 -26.34 19.33
N HIS A 581 -0.80 -26.27 18.56
CA HIS A 581 -0.85 -25.91 17.14
C HIS A 581 -1.53 -24.56 16.87
N ALA A 582 -2.20 -23.97 17.87
CA ALA A 582 -2.82 -22.65 17.79
C ALA A 582 -2.37 -21.71 18.92
N LEU A 583 -2.60 -20.40 18.77
CA LEU A 583 -2.46 -19.46 19.88
C LEU A 583 -3.74 -19.47 20.74
N LEU A 584 -3.59 -19.11 22.03
CA LEU A 584 -4.75 -18.92 22.89
C LEU A 584 -5.63 -17.76 22.36
N PRO A 585 -6.95 -17.97 22.22
CA PRO A 585 -7.85 -16.97 21.69
C PRO A 585 -8.16 -15.89 22.73
N ARG A 586 -8.71 -14.77 22.25
CA ARG A 586 -9.27 -13.69 23.08
C ARG A 586 -10.77 -13.60 22.87
N SER A 587 -11.54 -13.75 23.94
CA SER A 587 -13.02 -13.76 23.89
C SER A 587 -13.63 -12.37 23.70
N THR A 588 -13.03 -11.31 24.26
CA THR A 588 -13.64 -9.96 24.34
C THR A 588 -14.12 -9.41 23.01
N GLY A 589 -13.30 -9.54 21.96
CA GLY A 589 -13.65 -9.01 20.63
C GLY A 589 -14.83 -9.76 20.00
N LEU A 590 -14.82 -11.09 20.08
CA LEU A 590 -15.90 -11.93 19.56
C LEU A 590 -17.20 -11.71 20.34
N GLN A 591 -17.12 -11.74 21.68
CA GLN A 591 -18.26 -11.47 22.56
C GLN A 591 -18.93 -10.15 22.22
N PHE A 592 -18.14 -9.07 22.10
CA PHE A 592 -18.68 -7.77 21.77
C PHE A 592 -19.33 -7.72 20.39
N CYS A 593 -18.72 -8.37 19.39
CA CYS A 593 -19.31 -8.45 18.05
C CYS A 593 -20.66 -9.16 18.07
N LEU A 594 -20.76 -10.30 18.76
CA LEU A 594 -22.00 -11.06 18.89
C LEU A 594 -23.07 -10.29 19.68
N ALA A 595 -22.68 -9.60 20.76
CA ALA A 595 -23.59 -8.77 21.56
C ALA A 595 -24.17 -7.62 20.72
N GLN A 596 -23.33 -6.92 19.95
CA GLN A 596 -23.78 -5.83 19.09
C GLN A 596 -24.62 -6.34 17.91
N LEU A 597 -24.35 -7.54 17.40
CA LEU A 597 -25.06 -8.16 16.27
C LEU A 597 -26.24 -9.06 16.69
N LYS A 598 -26.59 -9.10 17.99
CA LYS A 598 -27.68 -9.93 18.54
C LYS A 598 -28.99 -9.67 17.80
N GLY A 599 -29.66 -10.75 17.40
CA GLY A 599 -30.90 -10.72 16.61
C GLY A 599 -30.71 -10.44 15.11
N SER A 600 -29.48 -10.29 14.63
CA SER A 600 -29.19 -10.02 13.21
C SER A 600 -28.41 -11.13 12.51
N VAL A 601 -27.91 -12.11 13.26
CA VAL A 601 -27.14 -13.26 12.78
C VAL A 601 -27.55 -14.48 13.59
N ASP A 602 -27.83 -15.59 12.92
CA ASP A 602 -28.31 -16.82 13.55
C ASP A 602 -27.18 -17.78 13.94
N TYR A 603 -26.08 -17.78 13.18
CA TYR A 603 -24.97 -18.72 13.34
C TYR A 603 -23.60 -18.04 13.29
N VAL A 604 -22.68 -18.55 14.12
CA VAL A 604 -21.23 -18.36 13.98
C VAL A 604 -20.69 -19.52 13.16
N TYR A 605 -20.12 -19.21 11.99
CA TYR A 605 -19.40 -20.18 11.17
C TYR A 605 -17.96 -20.24 11.63
N ASP A 606 -17.49 -21.46 11.90
CA ASP A 606 -16.18 -21.73 12.45
C ASP A 606 -15.35 -22.55 11.46
N CYS A 607 -14.20 -22.00 11.04
CA CYS A 607 -13.28 -22.65 10.12
C CYS A 607 -11.97 -23.00 10.83
N THR A 608 -11.55 -24.25 10.77
CA THR A 608 -10.20 -24.67 11.14
C THR A 608 -9.38 -24.84 9.87
N ILE A 609 -8.34 -24.02 9.71
CA ILE A 609 -7.44 -24.03 8.54
C ILE A 609 -6.10 -24.68 8.89
N ALA A 610 -5.62 -25.57 8.04
CA ALA A 610 -4.32 -26.24 8.17
C ALA A 610 -3.62 -26.39 6.82
N TYR A 611 -2.29 -26.52 6.87
CA TYR A 611 -1.43 -26.62 5.71
C TYR A 611 -0.64 -27.93 5.75
N GLU A 612 -0.58 -28.62 4.61
CA GLU A 612 0.13 -29.91 4.53
C GLU A 612 1.64 -29.73 4.67
N ARG A 613 2.27 -30.60 5.48
CA ARG A 613 3.74 -30.75 5.61
C ARG A 613 4.47 -29.56 6.23
N ILE A 614 3.89 -28.88 7.22
CA ILE A 614 4.69 -28.00 8.07
C ILE A 614 5.53 -28.91 8.99
N PRO A 615 6.88 -28.85 8.95
CA PRO A 615 7.71 -29.66 9.83
C PRO A 615 7.51 -29.29 11.30
N GLU A 616 7.66 -30.26 12.20
CA GLU A 616 7.57 -30.00 13.63
C GLU A 616 8.55 -28.91 14.09
N GLY A 617 8.07 -28.01 14.96
CA GLY A 617 8.85 -26.88 15.45
C GLY A 617 8.98 -25.71 14.46
N GLN A 618 8.47 -25.83 13.23
CA GLN A 618 8.40 -24.73 12.27
C GLN A 618 6.99 -24.15 12.16
N TYR A 619 6.89 -22.96 11.57
CA TYR A 619 5.64 -22.24 11.43
C TYR A 619 5.33 -21.97 9.96
N GLY A 620 4.09 -22.23 9.56
CA GLY A 620 3.65 -22.05 8.17
C GLY A 620 3.90 -20.64 7.64
N GLN A 621 3.84 -19.60 8.48
CA GLN A 621 4.07 -18.21 8.07
C GLN A 621 5.51 -17.96 7.59
N ASP A 622 6.48 -18.67 8.16
CA ASP A 622 7.90 -18.52 7.82
C ASP A 622 8.26 -19.32 6.56
N ILE A 623 7.52 -20.40 6.29
CA ILE A 623 7.69 -21.27 5.11
C ILE A 623 6.95 -20.67 3.90
N TYR A 624 5.63 -20.50 4.03
CA TYR A 624 4.73 -20.05 2.97
C TYR A 624 4.63 -18.53 2.92
N THR A 625 5.78 -17.89 2.74
CA THR A 625 5.87 -16.44 2.53
C THR A 625 5.26 -16.03 1.18
N LEU A 626 4.86 -14.76 1.02
CA LEU A 626 4.38 -14.24 -0.27
C LEU A 626 5.36 -14.52 -1.42
N ARG A 627 6.66 -14.44 -1.16
CA ARG A 627 7.70 -14.75 -2.16
C ARG A 627 7.68 -16.22 -2.55
N SER A 628 7.66 -17.11 -1.55
CA SER A 628 7.64 -18.56 -1.78
C SER A 628 6.41 -18.96 -2.60
N VAL A 629 5.24 -18.53 -2.14
CA VAL A 629 3.93 -18.88 -2.67
C VAL A 629 3.73 -18.34 -4.09
N TYR A 630 3.90 -17.03 -4.32
CA TYR A 630 3.55 -16.41 -5.61
C TYR A 630 4.69 -16.39 -6.63
N PHE A 631 5.96 -16.28 -6.19
CA PHE A 631 7.07 -15.98 -7.10
C PHE A 631 7.99 -17.19 -7.33
N GLN A 632 8.29 -17.96 -6.28
CA GLN A 632 9.14 -19.15 -6.39
C GLN A 632 8.39 -20.41 -6.85
N GLY A 633 7.06 -20.35 -6.90
CA GLY A 633 6.22 -21.50 -7.28
C GLY A 633 6.20 -22.58 -6.21
N ARG A 634 6.32 -22.18 -4.94
CA ARG A 634 6.33 -23.06 -3.77
C ARG A 634 5.09 -22.81 -2.87
N PRO A 635 3.85 -22.89 -3.39
CA PRO A 635 2.67 -22.77 -2.55
C PRO A 635 2.53 -23.98 -1.62
N PRO A 636 1.67 -23.90 -0.58
CA PRO A 636 1.26 -25.09 0.17
C PRO A 636 0.74 -26.16 -0.79
N LYS A 637 1.05 -27.44 -0.51
CA LYS A 637 0.57 -28.54 -1.36
C LYS A 637 -0.95 -28.65 -1.31
N SER A 638 -1.52 -28.46 -0.12
CA SER A 638 -2.95 -28.32 0.06
C SER A 638 -3.25 -27.36 1.22
N VAL A 639 -4.39 -26.69 1.12
CA VAL A 639 -5.03 -25.93 2.19
C VAL A 639 -6.23 -26.74 2.64
N ASN A 640 -6.26 -27.12 3.89
CA ASN A 640 -7.29 -27.97 4.46
C ASN A 640 -8.18 -27.06 5.32
N MET A 641 -9.50 -27.17 5.13
CA MET A 641 -10.50 -26.33 5.80
C MET A 641 -11.58 -27.23 6.38
N HIS A 642 -11.72 -27.25 7.70
CA HIS A 642 -12.81 -27.95 8.38
C HIS A 642 -13.83 -26.95 8.92
N TRP A 643 -15.10 -27.16 8.60
CA TRP A 643 -16.19 -26.25 8.91
C TRP A 643 -17.14 -26.80 9.96
N ARG A 644 -17.55 -25.92 10.87
CA ARG A 644 -18.61 -26.14 11.86
C ARG A 644 -19.46 -24.89 11.98
N ARG A 645 -20.67 -24.99 12.50
CA ARG A 645 -21.48 -23.82 12.85
C ARG A 645 -22.14 -23.95 14.22
N PHE A 646 -22.20 -22.83 14.93
CA PHE A 646 -22.79 -22.73 16.25
C PHE A 646 -23.94 -21.73 16.23
N LYS A 647 -25.11 -22.10 16.75
CA LYS A 647 -26.23 -21.16 16.87
C LYS A 647 -25.85 -20.06 17.85
N VAL A 648 -26.06 -18.81 17.47
CA VAL A 648 -25.78 -17.65 18.33
C VAL A 648 -26.59 -17.70 19.63
N ALA A 649 -27.80 -18.27 19.58
CA ALA A 649 -28.65 -18.48 20.76
C ALA A 649 -28.03 -19.40 21.82
N ASP A 650 -27.14 -20.31 21.42
CA ASP A 650 -26.50 -21.30 22.32
C ASP A 650 -25.14 -20.79 22.84
N ILE A 651 -24.69 -19.60 22.41
CA ILE A 651 -23.43 -19.00 22.82
C ILE A 651 -23.71 -18.09 24.04
N PRO A 652 -22.96 -18.22 25.15
CA PRO A 652 -23.19 -17.43 26.37
C PRO A 652 -22.68 -15.98 26.23
N VAL A 653 -23.20 -15.21 25.28
CA VAL A 653 -22.72 -13.87 24.92
C VAL A 653 -22.86 -12.88 26.09
N ASP A 654 -23.89 -13.03 26.91
CA ASP A 654 -24.22 -12.12 28.01
C ASP A 654 -23.38 -12.38 29.28
N ASP A 655 -22.69 -13.52 29.37
CA ASP A 655 -21.81 -13.90 30.48
C ASP A 655 -20.35 -13.94 30.03
N LYS A 656 -19.53 -13.07 30.60
CA LYS A 656 -18.11 -12.94 30.23
C LYS A 656 -17.28 -14.17 30.55
N GLU A 657 -17.50 -14.80 31.71
CA GLU A 657 -16.70 -15.95 32.14
C GLU A 657 -17.10 -17.21 31.35
N ALA A 658 -18.41 -17.42 31.18
CA ALA A 658 -18.92 -18.50 30.36
C ALA A 658 -18.51 -18.33 28.89
N MET A 659 -18.49 -17.11 28.36
CA MET A 659 -18.00 -16.83 27.00
C MET A 659 -16.50 -17.09 26.86
N GLU A 660 -15.69 -16.69 27.85
CA GLU A 660 -14.25 -16.98 27.85
C GLU A 660 -14.00 -18.49 27.84
N LYS A 661 -14.70 -19.23 28.70
CA LYS A 661 -14.65 -20.69 28.70
C LYS A 661 -15.11 -21.28 27.37
N TRP A 662 -16.23 -20.83 26.82
CA TRP A 662 -16.76 -21.34 25.54
C TRP A 662 -15.75 -21.15 24.40
N VAL A 663 -15.11 -19.97 24.30
CA VAL A 663 -14.10 -19.72 23.27
C VAL A 663 -12.85 -20.58 23.47
N LEU A 664 -12.39 -20.76 24.72
CA LEU A 664 -11.26 -21.63 25.03
C LEU A 664 -11.56 -23.09 24.66
N ASP A 665 -12.76 -23.60 24.99
CA ASP A 665 -13.18 -24.96 24.66
C ASP A 665 -13.21 -25.17 23.12
N ARG A 666 -13.74 -24.19 22.36
CA ARG A 666 -13.70 -24.24 20.87
C ARG A 666 -12.29 -24.25 20.32
N TRP A 667 -11.34 -23.54 20.94
CA TRP A 667 -9.94 -23.53 20.51
C TRP A 667 -9.18 -24.80 20.90
N ALA A 668 -9.54 -25.43 22.02
CA ALA A 668 -9.00 -26.74 22.38
C ALA A 668 -9.42 -27.80 21.35
N GLU A 669 -10.69 -27.82 20.93
CA GLU A 669 -11.17 -28.69 19.86
C GLU A 669 -10.45 -28.42 18.52
N LYS A 670 -10.18 -27.14 18.20
CA LYS A 670 -9.38 -26.79 17.01
C LYS A 670 -7.97 -27.34 17.10
N ASP A 671 -7.35 -27.27 18.26
CA ASP A 671 -5.99 -27.79 18.48
C ASP A 671 -5.94 -29.31 18.27
N GLU A 672 -6.97 -30.03 18.73
CA GLU A 672 -7.14 -31.46 18.49
C GLU A 672 -7.37 -31.80 17.02
N LEU A 673 -8.19 -31.00 16.30
CA LEU A 673 -8.36 -31.15 14.86
C LEU A 673 -7.04 -30.93 14.09
N LEU A 674 -6.25 -29.94 14.52
CA LEU A 674 -4.93 -29.66 13.93
C LEU A 674 -3.94 -30.81 14.22
N GLU A 675 -3.95 -31.36 15.43
CA GLU A 675 -3.16 -32.55 15.77
C GLU A 675 -3.56 -33.76 14.90
N GLN A 676 -4.86 -34.02 14.76
CA GLN A 676 -5.36 -35.10 13.90
C GLN A 676 -4.96 -34.89 12.43
N HIS A 677 -5.03 -33.66 11.93
CA HIS A 677 -4.56 -33.31 10.59
C HIS A 677 -3.05 -33.52 10.44
N HIS A 678 -2.26 -33.17 11.45
CA HIS A 678 -0.82 -33.41 11.44
C HIS A 678 -0.48 -34.91 11.36
N GLN A 679 -1.24 -35.75 12.08
CA GLN A 679 -1.03 -37.21 12.10
C GLN A 679 -1.53 -37.92 10.84
N THR A 680 -2.69 -37.51 10.30
CA THR A 680 -3.39 -38.24 9.22
C THR A 680 -3.34 -37.56 7.86
N GLY A 681 -2.95 -36.28 7.82
CA GLY A 681 -3.00 -35.41 6.63
C GLY A 681 -4.40 -34.92 6.26
N ARG A 682 -5.44 -35.26 7.03
CA ARG A 682 -6.85 -34.89 6.78
C ARG A 682 -7.54 -34.48 8.06
N PHE A 683 -8.50 -33.57 7.93
CA PHE A 683 -9.47 -33.35 8.99
C PHE A 683 -10.51 -34.47 8.99
N PRO A 684 -11.20 -34.73 10.11
CA PRO A 684 -12.39 -35.56 10.10
C PRO A 684 -13.48 -34.92 9.23
N SER A 685 -14.45 -35.73 8.81
CA SER A 685 -15.66 -35.24 8.18
C SER A 685 -16.82 -36.16 8.40
N ASP A 686 -17.99 -35.57 8.64
CA ASP A 686 -19.25 -36.30 8.62
C ASP A 686 -19.75 -36.42 7.17
N ALA A 687 -20.33 -37.58 6.84
CA ALA A 687 -20.83 -37.86 5.49
C ALA A 687 -21.93 -36.88 5.06
N VAL A 688 -22.77 -36.45 6.02
CA VAL A 688 -23.87 -35.51 5.77
C VAL A 688 -23.40 -34.07 5.55
N ALA A 689 -22.14 -33.75 5.87
CA ALA A 689 -21.62 -32.38 5.77
C ALA A 689 -21.44 -31.91 4.32
N VAL A 690 -21.28 -32.84 3.38
CA VAL A 690 -20.96 -32.55 1.98
C VAL A 690 -21.97 -33.23 1.06
N THR A 691 -22.56 -32.45 0.15
CA THR A 691 -23.45 -32.98 -0.89
C THR A 691 -22.79 -32.85 -2.26
N ILE A 692 -22.65 -33.95 -2.99
CA ILE A 692 -22.11 -33.95 -4.37
C ILE A 692 -23.24 -34.23 -5.34
N GLN A 693 -23.48 -33.32 -6.29
CA GLN A 693 -24.50 -33.53 -7.33
C GLN A 693 -24.19 -34.81 -8.13
N GLY A 694 -25.13 -35.75 -8.15
CA GLY A 694 -25.00 -37.03 -8.87
C GLY A 694 -24.37 -38.18 -8.07
N LYS A 695 -23.98 -37.97 -6.79
CA LYS A 695 -23.57 -39.05 -5.87
C LYS A 695 -24.49 -39.08 -4.65
N LYS A 696 -24.70 -40.26 -4.05
CA LYS A 696 -25.48 -40.38 -2.81
C LYS A 696 -24.75 -39.69 -1.65
N GLU A 697 -25.51 -39.17 -0.67
CA GLU A 697 -25.06 -38.40 0.52
C GLU A 697 -24.07 -39.13 1.46
N HIS A 698 -23.51 -40.27 1.05
CA HIS A 698 -22.63 -41.11 1.86
C HIS A 698 -21.36 -41.59 1.17
N GLU A 699 -21.11 -41.22 -0.09
CA GLU A 699 -19.95 -41.73 -0.84
C GLU A 699 -18.68 -40.88 -0.71
N VAL A 700 -18.77 -39.62 -0.32
CA VAL A 700 -17.60 -38.71 -0.30
C VAL A 700 -17.63 -37.80 0.91
N ALA A 701 -16.71 -38.03 1.84
CA ALA A 701 -16.57 -37.24 3.07
C ALA A 701 -15.77 -35.94 2.88
N HIS A 702 -15.09 -35.74 1.75
CA HIS A 702 -14.22 -34.57 1.54
C HIS A 702 -14.36 -33.97 0.14
N ILE A 703 -14.36 -32.64 0.06
CA ILE A 703 -14.26 -31.92 -1.21
C ILE A 703 -12.79 -31.68 -1.50
N GLU A 704 -12.35 -32.01 -2.72
CA GLU A 704 -11.07 -31.54 -3.26
C GLU A 704 -11.34 -30.65 -4.47
N THR A 705 -10.84 -29.42 -4.41
CA THR A 705 -11.03 -28.43 -5.48
C THR A 705 -9.81 -27.51 -5.55
N GLU A 706 -9.78 -26.63 -6.53
CA GLU A 706 -8.80 -25.55 -6.62
C GLU A 706 -9.48 -24.20 -6.45
N VAL A 707 -8.70 -23.20 -6.04
CA VAL A 707 -9.12 -21.79 -6.04
C VAL A 707 -9.19 -21.32 -7.50
N ARG A 708 -10.40 -21.14 -8.01
CA ARG A 708 -10.66 -20.64 -9.37
C ARG A 708 -11.98 -19.87 -9.45
N PRO A 709 -12.10 -18.90 -10.37
CA PRO A 709 -13.38 -18.27 -10.68
C PRO A 709 -14.31 -19.28 -11.38
N LYS A 710 -15.62 -19.01 -11.33
CA LYS A 710 -16.66 -19.78 -12.00
C LYS A 710 -16.49 -19.74 -13.52
N ASN A 711 -16.13 -18.58 -14.06
CA ASN A 711 -15.74 -18.42 -15.46
C ASN A 711 -14.33 -17.79 -15.57
N PRO A 712 -13.42 -18.33 -16.42
CA PRO A 712 -12.06 -17.82 -16.58
C PRO A 712 -11.97 -16.35 -17.03
N ILE A 713 -13.04 -15.76 -17.58
CA ILE A 713 -13.05 -14.36 -18.01
C ILE A 713 -13.65 -13.39 -16.98
N GLU A 714 -14.09 -13.87 -15.81
CA GLU A 714 -14.71 -13.02 -14.78
C GLU A 714 -13.79 -11.89 -14.32
N PHE A 715 -12.46 -12.11 -14.32
CA PHE A 715 -11.51 -11.06 -13.97
C PHE A 715 -11.62 -9.81 -14.87
N LEU A 716 -12.19 -9.92 -16.08
CA LEU A 716 -12.43 -8.77 -16.95
C LEU A 716 -13.43 -7.77 -16.34
N GLN A 717 -14.35 -8.23 -15.48
CA GLN A 717 -15.32 -7.39 -14.79
C GLN A 717 -14.65 -6.27 -13.97
N ILE A 718 -13.45 -6.54 -13.45
CA ILE A 718 -12.62 -5.56 -12.72
C ILE A 718 -12.41 -4.28 -13.54
N PHE A 719 -12.27 -4.41 -14.87
CA PHE A 719 -11.95 -3.30 -15.77
C PHE A 719 -13.19 -2.63 -16.38
N VAL A 720 -14.37 -3.27 -16.30
CA VAL A 720 -15.59 -2.81 -16.98
C VAL A 720 -16.04 -1.42 -16.54
N PRO A 721 -16.19 -1.09 -15.23
CA PRO A 721 -16.74 0.21 -14.83
C PRO A 721 -15.95 1.41 -15.36
N VAL A 722 -14.62 1.36 -15.22
CA VAL A 722 -13.73 2.46 -15.63
C VAL A 722 -13.67 2.56 -17.15
N THR A 723 -13.62 1.42 -17.85
CA THR A 723 -13.59 1.42 -19.33
C THR A 723 -14.92 1.89 -19.92
N ALA A 724 -16.06 1.50 -19.32
CA ALA A 724 -17.38 1.98 -19.72
C ALA A 724 -17.50 3.50 -19.58
N VAL A 725 -17.11 4.06 -18.44
CA VAL A 725 -17.09 5.52 -18.24
C VAL A 725 -16.16 6.20 -19.24
N ALA A 726 -14.97 5.65 -19.48
CA ALA A 726 -14.04 6.19 -20.47
C ALA A 726 -14.61 6.17 -21.90
N LEU A 727 -15.38 5.13 -22.26
CA LEU A 727 -16.07 5.02 -23.55
C LEU A 727 -17.20 6.04 -23.68
N VAL A 728 -18.03 6.20 -22.65
CA VAL A 728 -19.11 7.21 -22.62
C VAL A 728 -18.53 8.61 -22.76
N VAL A 729 -17.52 8.96 -21.96
CA VAL A 729 -16.82 10.24 -22.04
C VAL A 729 -16.22 10.44 -23.43
N ASN A 730 -15.64 9.41 -24.04
CA ASN A 730 -15.11 9.47 -25.39
C ASN A 730 -16.21 9.78 -26.44
N VAL A 731 -17.37 9.12 -26.35
CA VAL A 731 -18.52 9.38 -27.23
C VAL A 731 -19.05 10.80 -27.04
N LEU A 732 -19.24 11.25 -25.81
CA LEU A 732 -19.70 12.60 -25.50
C LEU A 732 -18.73 13.66 -26.05
N VAL A 733 -17.42 13.48 -25.86
CA VAL A 733 -16.42 14.39 -26.44
C VAL A 733 -16.51 14.40 -27.97
N ARG A 734 -16.75 13.27 -28.63
CA ARG A 734 -16.94 13.21 -30.08
C ARG A 734 -18.21 13.93 -30.54
N LEU A 735 -19.33 13.76 -29.82
CA LEU A 735 -20.60 14.43 -30.11
C LEU A 735 -20.48 15.95 -29.93
N VAL A 736 -19.88 16.41 -28.83
CA VAL A 736 -19.61 17.84 -28.60
C VAL A 736 -18.67 18.40 -29.66
N THR A 737 -17.63 17.64 -30.04
CA THR A 737 -16.72 18.06 -31.12
C THR A 737 -17.46 18.17 -32.46
N PHE A 738 -18.34 17.21 -32.77
CA PHE A 738 -19.16 17.26 -33.99
C PHE A 738 -20.14 18.44 -33.96
N ALA A 739 -20.83 18.69 -32.86
CA ALA A 739 -21.76 19.81 -32.71
C ALA A 739 -21.05 21.17 -32.83
N THR A 740 -19.82 21.28 -32.37
CA THR A 740 -19.03 22.53 -32.42
C THR A 740 -18.27 22.74 -33.72
N THR A 741 -17.90 21.67 -34.44
CA THR A 741 -17.02 21.77 -35.62
C THR A 741 -17.63 21.22 -36.92
N GLY A 742 -18.82 20.62 -36.87
CA GLY A 742 -19.48 19.96 -38.01
C GLY A 742 -18.75 18.72 -38.54
N ARG A 743 -17.69 18.25 -37.87
CA ARG A 743 -16.86 17.12 -38.33
C ARG A 743 -16.53 16.17 -37.18
N PHE A 744 -16.61 14.86 -37.44
CA PHE A 744 -16.02 13.88 -36.55
C PHE A 744 -14.49 13.93 -36.70
N ARG A 745 -13.78 14.16 -35.59
CA ARG A 745 -12.31 14.20 -35.58
C ARG A 745 -11.76 12.81 -35.98
N LYS A 746 -11.04 12.77 -37.11
CA LYS A 746 -10.41 11.55 -37.68
C LYS A 746 -9.49 10.83 -36.68
#